data_AF-A0A6A9SSF2-F1
#
_entry.id   AF-A0A6A9SSF2-F1
#
_cell.length_a   1.000
_cell.length_b   1.000
_cell.length_c   1.000
_cell.angle_alpha   90.00
_cell.angle_beta   90.00
_cell.angle_gamma   90.00
#
_symmetry.space_group_name_H-M   'P 1'
#
loop_
_entity.id
_entity.type
_entity.pdbx_description
1 polymer ?
#
loop_
_entity_poly.entity_id
_entity_poly.type
_entity_poly.pdbx_seq_one_letter_code
_entity_poly.pdbx_strand_id
1 'polypeptide(L)'
;MSNDDPFDGSPVSRRRFMQLSAATGAALTLPGNATADASASAFSTEYQYVLNHTPEDYEVPTLVRFSDASGPTAMEGLLDSDVETETITSPEPAGYAQLTTTQASTLAELPSASEFQFAPGSNPFWRIGYYPAGVFPEPRRSVDYIGFEQLKDGLDVLEERYPDRIRVKRVGQSPGHTNNVTDRLDPKGMYVVELTNFDSTTDFEDKEKVFFSCSLHGLEMAGRETGARVLENAARGSEPDVPGSDAKLEPLLDDVVVIIGFTNPDGWAVRNPQYDSGWQVGGPGTGLPRAPAAPLYERGNAEVFDTNRQYPAVGYINPAHFPAPPANYTGEEPSFVNEKVPDAKALVDYFQDYQNLNYGADLHGGPVFNNFVLGLISQDQFNTRELHEVYEMCLNINDTLAEALDTWETVGQARVDLVGDQQFSPVLFGVVPESAFDYATIYDTIGYTVSGAFLDWMAHPEPIGLDMTTLDFEMSFNHMLGGNVYNPELFEMEVTGYRAAIRTITQFAVNNTDTPTTDEQFSTETETGGDSVAYITTGDPGSADDALRRTESQLSFDPDTQFYETTEETELAADRTELTFDVTETDLNSMGVHLHGQDVIADLELRSPSGETVYEFEGVTEERVGGKCCGLPEFTVSDPDPGTWTLSIANYQEAGQLVEMQRWTLAAQSNPDPSSVDSWGNEGYEQTAYDVTPFQFFEDYQSAEKRGTLRTFIDDGTVDPVTVEDVKQGALDEYEHAVLIHDYVSPTERISEGVSKNVNANVEITEGVTDDDYTDALDDFVDSGGNLVVTDTGTYVLPELDNELFDGSAIGESNVQRQFLDVARYTDKNLDHPLFDDSVRPIQNQLWKVQPLGYQVSGSAPMDLVDESAFLSAANEGIASVAARTNGLVATGSVTESTDSGRGIHYISSLLPPATQANLHPFGLQNYTLTFLGNVVFTSALGFKQIRRLARRNASTVASTTGASTLAASVRLSPRPGAVTWMRRRRPADAPIASR
;
A
#
# COMPACT_ATOMS: atom_id res chain seq x y z
N MET A 1 49.99 -23.73 32.35
CA MET A 1 48.63 -23.25 32.07
C MET A 1 48.68 -22.87 30.60
N SER A 2 48.05 -23.66 29.72
CA SER A 2 48.09 -23.35 28.29
C SER A 2 47.20 -22.15 28.03
N ASN A 3 47.57 -21.39 26.99
CA ASN A 3 46.94 -20.14 26.55
C ASN A 3 45.95 -20.42 25.40
N ASP A 4 45.38 -21.62 25.36
CA ASP A 4 44.46 -22.01 24.30
C ASP A 4 43.08 -21.41 24.64
N ASP A 5 42.57 -20.58 23.74
CA ASP A 5 41.18 -20.13 23.80
C ASP A 5 40.29 -21.37 23.62
N PRO A 6 39.42 -21.71 24.59
CA PRO A 6 38.57 -22.91 24.50
C PRO A 6 37.60 -22.91 23.31
N PHE A 7 37.49 -21.79 22.57
CA PHE A 7 36.69 -21.67 21.35
C PHE A 7 37.49 -21.80 20.05
N ASP A 8 38.82 -22.00 20.13
CA ASP A 8 39.66 -22.14 18.93
C ASP A 8 39.39 -23.49 18.24
N GLY A 9 38.75 -23.45 17.06
CA GLY A 9 38.28 -24.62 16.32
C GLY A 9 36.81 -25.02 16.57
N SER A 10 36.06 -24.25 17.35
CA SER A 10 34.60 -24.39 17.49
C SER A 10 33.88 -23.57 16.41
N PRO A 11 32.79 -24.06 15.78
CA PRO A 11 31.97 -23.26 14.87
C PRO A 11 31.23 -22.12 15.59
N VAL A 12 31.18 -22.15 16.93
CA VAL A 12 30.55 -21.12 17.77
C VAL A 12 31.64 -20.27 18.42
N SER A 13 31.67 -18.98 18.09
CA SER A 13 32.61 -18.01 18.68
C SER A 13 32.28 -17.71 20.14
N ARG A 14 33.25 -17.22 20.93
CA ARG A 14 33.02 -16.82 22.34
C ARG A 14 31.91 -15.76 22.48
N ARG A 15 31.74 -14.89 21.48
CA ARG A 15 30.68 -13.86 21.45
C ARG A 15 29.33 -14.45 21.06
N ARG A 16 29.30 -15.40 20.11
CA ARG A 16 28.12 -16.22 19.75
C ARG A 16 27.70 -17.12 20.92
N PHE A 17 28.62 -17.64 21.71
CA PHE A 17 28.32 -18.35 22.95
C PHE A 17 27.73 -17.40 24.00
N MET A 18 28.21 -16.16 24.10
CA MET A 18 27.63 -15.14 25.00
C MET A 18 26.29 -14.62 24.49
N GLN A 19 26.07 -14.51 23.18
CA GLN A 19 24.77 -14.19 22.57
C GLN A 19 23.80 -15.37 22.66
N LEU A 20 24.23 -16.60 22.42
CA LEU A 20 23.45 -17.81 22.70
C LEU A 20 23.19 -17.95 24.18
N SER A 21 24.11 -17.56 25.07
CA SER A 21 23.88 -17.58 26.53
C SER A 21 23.05 -16.38 27.01
N ALA A 22 23.03 -15.27 26.27
CA ALA A 22 22.17 -14.12 26.51
C ALA A 22 20.79 -14.30 25.86
N ALA A 23 20.68 -15.05 24.77
CA ALA A 23 19.45 -15.51 24.13
C ALA A 23 18.89 -16.74 24.85
N THR A 24 19.73 -17.59 25.44
CA THR A 24 19.31 -18.64 26.40
C THR A 24 19.01 -18.00 27.76
N GLY A 25 19.74 -16.96 28.15
CA GLY A 25 19.47 -16.17 29.36
C GLY A 25 18.21 -15.33 29.25
N ALA A 26 17.91 -14.79 28.06
CA ALA A 26 16.65 -14.15 27.72
C ALA A 26 15.55 -15.20 27.48
N ALA A 27 15.83 -16.35 26.87
CA ALA A 27 14.87 -17.47 26.78
C ALA A 27 14.51 -18.05 28.16
N LEU A 28 15.35 -17.85 29.18
CA LEU A 28 15.03 -18.16 30.58
C LEU A 28 14.20 -17.07 31.28
N THR A 29 14.00 -15.91 30.64
CA THR A 29 13.13 -14.80 31.07
C THR A 29 11.96 -14.55 30.11
N LEU A 30 11.78 -15.40 29.09
CA LEU A 30 10.72 -15.28 28.09
C LEU A 30 9.65 -16.39 28.30
N PRO A 31 8.35 -16.09 28.12
CA PRO A 31 7.25 -17.05 28.27
C PRO A 31 7.42 -18.39 27.52
N GLY A 32 6.88 -19.48 28.06
CA GLY A 32 7.06 -20.84 27.50
C GLY A 32 8.09 -21.71 28.23
N ASN A 33 8.92 -21.16 29.12
CA ASN A 33 9.50 -21.93 30.21
C ASN A 33 8.54 -21.88 31.41
N ALA A 34 7.77 -22.96 31.63
CA ALA A 34 6.93 -23.11 32.81
C ALA A 34 7.78 -22.91 34.09
N THR A 35 7.58 -21.79 34.78
CA THR A 35 8.33 -21.43 36.00
C THR A 35 7.42 -21.30 37.21
N ALA A 36 6.18 -20.83 37.03
CA ALA A 36 5.17 -20.74 38.08
C ALA A 36 4.36 -22.03 38.26
N ASP A 37 4.08 -22.40 39.52
CA ASP A 37 3.13 -23.45 39.93
C ASP A 37 2.07 -22.84 40.85
N ALA A 38 1.32 -21.86 40.30
CA ALA A 38 0.28 -21.13 41.00
C ALA A 38 -1.09 -21.78 40.74
N SER A 39 -1.81 -22.06 41.83
CA SER A 39 -3.14 -22.66 41.79
C SER A 39 -3.96 -22.16 42.98
N ALA A 40 -5.13 -21.60 42.69
CA ALA A 40 -6.12 -21.22 43.70
C ALA A 40 -7.52 -21.56 43.19
N SER A 41 -8.45 -21.88 44.09
CA SER A 41 -9.83 -22.19 43.69
C SER A 41 -10.58 -20.99 43.08
N ALA A 42 -10.08 -19.79 43.31
CA ALA A 42 -10.60 -18.56 42.71
C ALA A 42 -10.06 -18.33 41.28
N PHE A 43 -9.02 -19.04 40.84
CA PHE A 43 -8.49 -18.87 39.49
C PHE A 43 -9.37 -19.58 38.46
N SER A 44 -9.81 -18.85 37.44
CA SER A 44 -10.40 -19.46 36.25
C SER A 44 -9.37 -20.31 35.50
N THR A 45 -9.81 -21.27 34.69
CA THR A 45 -8.92 -22.16 33.94
C THR A 45 -8.00 -21.40 32.99
N GLU A 46 -8.53 -20.42 32.25
CA GLU A 46 -7.77 -19.55 31.36
C GLU A 46 -6.73 -18.73 32.15
N TYR A 47 -7.16 -18.09 33.24
CA TYR A 47 -6.25 -17.30 34.07
C TYR A 47 -5.11 -18.13 34.67
N GLN A 48 -5.43 -19.29 35.24
CA GLN A 48 -4.43 -20.21 35.79
C GLN A 48 -3.47 -20.70 34.69
N TYR A 49 -3.96 -20.94 33.48
CA TYR A 49 -3.09 -21.32 32.36
C TYR A 49 -2.13 -20.17 32.04
N VAL A 50 -2.63 -18.97 31.79
CA VAL A 50 -1.81 -17.80 31.44
C VAL A 50 -0.75 -17.56 32.50
N LEU A 51 -1.15 -17.50 33.78
CA LEU A 51 -0.24 -17.26 34.91
C LEU A 51 0.91 -18.27 35.00
N ASN A 52 0.66 -19.53 34.65
CA ASN A 52 1.65 -20.61 34.72
C ASN A 52 2.49 -20.78 33.43
N HIS A 53 2.07 -20.15 32.33
CA HIS A 53 2.76 -20.23 31.04
C HIS A 53 3.47 -18.92 30.65
N THR A 54 3.41 -17.92 31.53
CA THR A 54 4.24 -16.70 31.50
C THR A 54 5.33 -16.73 32.58
N PRO A 55 6.42 -15.94 32.46
CA PRO A 55 7.40 -15.78 33.52
C PRO A 55 6.76 -15.31 34.83
N GLU A 56 7.36 -15.65 35.97
CA GLU A 56 6.82 -15.29 37.29
C GLU A 56 6.62 -13.78 37.49
N ASP A 57 7.49 -12.97 36.87
CA ASP A 57 7.51 -11.50 36.88
C ASP A 57 6.73 -10.84 35.74
N TYR A 58 6.12 -11.63 34.84
CA TYR A 58 5.21 -11.09 33.84
C TYR A 58 3.91 -10.60 34.48
N GLU A 59 3.51 -9.39 34.15
CA GLU A 59 2.31 -8.76 34.69
C GLU A 59 1.08 -9.17 33.86
N VAL A 60 0.24 -10.04 34.41
CA VAL A 60 -0.96 -10.56 33.74
C VAL A 60 -2.14 -9.60 33.96
N PRO A 61 -2.78 -9.06 32.91
CA PRO A 61 -4.04 -8.33 33.00
C PRO A 61 -5.12 -9.13 33.74
N THR A 62 -5.46 -8.70 34.96
CA THR A 62 -6.29 -9.48 35.88
C THR A 62 -7.52 -8.69 36.32
N LEU A 63 -8.70 -9.27 36.09
CA LEU A 63 -9.92 -8.89 36.79
C LEU A 63 -10.10 -9.79 38.02
N VAL A 64 -10.30 -9.17 39.20
CA VAL A 64 -10.62 -9.84 40.46
C VAL A 64 -12.04 -9.46 40.89
N ARG A 65 -12.91 -10.46 41.08
CA ARG A 65 -14.27 -10.27 41.62
C ARG A 65 -14.27 -10.56 43.11
N PHE A 66 -14.92 -9.69 43.88
CA PHE A 66 -15.00 -9.82 45.34
C PHE A 66 -16.41 -10.14 45.83
N SER A 67 -16.52 -10.96 46.87
CA SER A 67 -17.80 -11.32 47.50
C SER A 67 -18.44 -10.18 48.29
N ASP A 68 -17.68 -9.12 48.61
CA ASP A 68 -18.15 -7.96 49.35
C ASP A 68 -17.35 -6.68 49.05
N ALA A 69 -17.92 -5.55 49.46
CA ALA A 69 -17.39 -4.21 49.17
C ALA A 69 -16.09 -3.86 49.92
N SER A 70 -15.59 -4.70 50.84
CA SER A 70 -14.29 -4.49 51.49
C SER A 70 -13.12 -5.02 50.66
N GLY A 71 -13.39 -5.96 49.74
CA GLY A 71 -12.38 -6.57 48.87
C GLY A 71 -11.57 -5.58 48.04
N PRO A 72 -12.19 -4.63 47.30
CA PRO A 72 -11.43 -3.71 46.47
C PRO A 72 -10.46 -2.81 47.27
N THR A 73 -10.89 -2.28 48.42
CA THR A 73 -9.99 -1.52 49.32
C THR A 73 -8.87 -2.41 49.91
N ALA A 74 -9.15 -3.70 50.15
CA ALA A 74 -8.12 -4.63 50.61
C ALA A 74 -7.09 -4.93 49.52
N MET A 75 -7.49 -4.99 48.25
CA MET A 75 -6.59 -5.12 47.10
C MET A 75 -5.65 -3.92 47.00
N GLU A 76 -6.19 -2.69 47.01
CA GLU A 76 -5.38 -1.46 47.00
C GLU A 76 -4.38 -1.37 48.16
N GLY A 77 -4.73 -1.92 49.32
CA GLY A 77 -3.85 -1.95 50.49
C GLY A 77 -2.80 -3.05 50.48
N LEU A 78 -2.95 -4.06 49.62
CA LEU A 78 -2.03 -5.20 49.49
C LEU A 78 -1.04 -5.05 48.33
N LEU A 79 -1.45 -4.38 47.25
CA LEU A 79 -0.58 -4.07 46.13
C LEU A 79 0.32 -2.88 46.47
N ASP A 80 1.52 -2.89 45.90
CA ASP A 80 2.44 -1.76 46.04
C ASP A 80 1.88 -0.52 45.32
N SER A 81 2.26 0.68 45.78
CA SER A 81 1.68 1.94 45.31
C SER A 81 2.00 2.30 43.84
N ASP A 82 2.95 1.60 43.24
CA ASP A 82 3.36 1.70 41.84
C ASP A 82 2.59 0.76 40.91
N VAL A 83 1.78 -0.17 41.44
CA VAL A 83 0.87 -1.00 40.65
C VAL A 83 -0.40 -0.22 40.36
N GLU A 84 -0.63 0.13 39.10
CA GLU A 84 -1.88 0.77 38.68
C GLU A 84 -3.07 -0.16 38.95
N THR A 85 -3.97 0.29 39.82
CA THR A 85 -5.12 -0.48 40.29
C THR A 85 -6.38 0.33 40.10
N GLU A 86 -7.38 -0.26 39.45
CA GLU A 86 -8.71 0.30 39.28
C GLU A 86 -9.72 -0.51 40.08
N THR A 87 -10.56 0.14 40.88
CA THR A 87 -11.54 -0.55 41.74
C THR A 87 -12.94 0.00 41.64
N ILE A 88 -13.93 -0.89 41.79
CA ILE A 88 -15.34 -0.54 41.77
C ILE A 88 -16.11 -1.29 42.86
N THR A 89 -17.24 -0.72 43.27
CA THR A 89 -18.21 -1.36 44.18
C THR A 89 -19.59 -1.59 43.55
N SER A 90 -19.78 -1.09 42.32
CA SER A 90 -21.01 -1.18 41.53
C SER A 90 -20.63 -1.36 40.06
N PRO A 91 -21.27 -2.27 39.30
CA PRO A 91 -22.47 -3.05 39.65
C PRO A 91 -22.22 -4.17 40.67
N GLU A 92 -20.97 -4.59 40.81
CA GLU A 92 -20.51 -5.52 41.84
C GLU A 92 -19.09 -5.12 42.31
N PRO A 93 -18.66 -5.56 43.51
CA PRO A 93 -17.29 -5.34 43.98
C PRO A 93 -16.26 -6.05 43.10
N ALA A 94 -15.41 -5.28 42.43
CA ALA A 94 -14.36 -5.78 41.54
C ALA A 94 -13.13 -4.86 41.55
N GLY A 95 -11.99 -5.42 41.17
CA GLY A 95 -10.75 -4.68 40.98
C GLY A 95 -9.98 -5.21 39.77
N TYR A 96 -9.24 -4.33 39.11
CA TYR A 96 -8.36 -4.65 38.00
C TYR A 96 -6.95 -4.18 38.30
N ALA A 97 -5.97 -5.00 37.95
CA ALA A 97 -4.55 -4.66 37.93
C ALA A 97 -3.81 -5.62 37.00
N GLN A 98 -2.64 -5.24 36.51
CA GLN A 98 -1.70 -6.18 35.91
C GLN A 98 -0.90 -6.83 37.03
N LEU A 99 -1.01 -8.16 37.20
CA LEU A 99 -0.51 -8.88 38.36
C LEU A 99 0.55 -9.90 37.98
N THR A 100 1.69 -9.86 38.66
CA THR A 100 2.67 -10.95 38.67
C THR A 100 2.11 -12.19 39.36
N THR A 101 2.76 -13.34 39.15
CA THR A 101 2.39 -14.62 39.81
C THR A 101 2.33 -14.48 41.33
N THR A 102 3.27 -13.73 41.92
CA THR A 102 3.35 -13.53 43.37
C THR A 102 2.20 -12.66 43.88
N GLN A 103 1.88 -11.57 43.18
CA GLN A 103 0.78 -10.66 43.56
C GLN A 103 -0.57 -11.36 43.42
N ALA A 104 -0.80 -12.09 42.33
CA ALA A 104 -2.01 -12.88 42.11
C ALA A 104 -2.23 -13.93 43.22
N SER A 105 -1.18 -14.68 43.57
CA SER A 105 -1.22 -15.66 44.65
C SER A 105 -1.53 -15.02 46.01
N THR A 106 -0.95 -13.85 46.28
CA THR A 106 -1.19 -13.09 47.53
C THR A 106 -2.63 -12.59 47.61
N LEU A 107 -3.16 -12.01 46.52
CA LEU A 107 -4.54 -11.56 46.49
C LEU A 107 -5.55 -12.70 46.59
N ALA A 108 -5.22 -13.89 46.06
CA ALA A 108 -6.07 -15.08 46.17
C ALA A 108 -6.24 -15.58 47.61
N GLU A 109 -5.37 -15.17 48.55
CA GLU A 109 -5.53 -15.46 49.98
C GLU A 109 -6.58 -14.56 50.67
N LEU A 110 -7.04 -13.48 50.02
CA LEU A 110 -8.11 -12.64 50.55
C LEU A 110 -9.40 -13.45 50.67
N PRO A 111 -10.05 -13.50 51.85
CA PRO A 111 -11.31 -14.23 52.02
C PRO A 111 -12.45 -13.72 51.14
N SER A 112 -12.37 -12.47 50.69
CA SER A 112 -13.36 -11.84 49.81
C SER A 112 -13.04 -12.04 48.33
N ALA A 113 -11.84 -12.45 47.93
CA ALA A 113 -11.51 -12.69 46.52
C ALA A 113 -12.17 -14.00 46.05
N SER A 114 -13.06 -13.89 45.07
CA SER A 114 -13.96 -14.99 44.67
C SER A 114 -13.64 -15.57 43.30
N GLU A 115 -13.12 -14.74 42.37
CA GLU A 115 -12.81 -15.16 41.01
C GLU A 115 -11.70 -14.27 40.43
N PHE A 116 -10.75 -14.87 39.71
CA PHE A 116 -9.71 -14.21 38.93
C PHE A 116 -9.86 -14.61 37.46
N GLN A 117 -9.90 -13.62 36.59
CA GLN A 117 -10.06 -13.79 35.14
C GLN A 117 -8.96 -13.04 34.40
N PHE A 118 -8.45 -13.66 33.34
CA PHE A 118 -7.59 -12.99 32.38
C PHE A 118 -8.43 -11.99 31.59
N ALA A 119 -8.07 -10.71 31.67
CA ALA A 119 -8.89 -9.61 31.14
C ALA A 119 -8.04 -8.62 30.32
N PRO A 120 -7.41 -9.05 29.21
CA PRO A 120 -6.70 -8.14 28.33
C PRO A 120 -7.68 -7.17 27.68
N GLY A 121 -7.27 -5.91 27.48
CA GLY A 121 -8.10 -4.90 26.84
C GLY A 121 -7.98 -3.52 27.46
N SER A 122 -8.52 -2.53 26.76
CA SER A 122 -8.45 -1.11 27.13
C SER A 122 -9.36 -0.73 28.28
N ASN A 123 -10.47 -1.46 28.50
CA ASN A 123 -11.39 -1.21 29.60
C ASN A 123 -11.21 -2.26 30.72
N PRO A 124 -10.83 -1.87 31.95
CA PRO A 124 -10.53 -2.82 33.03
C PRO A 124 -11.69 -3.75 33.46
N PHE A 125 -12.94 -3.40 33.15
CA PHE A 125 -14.14 -4.08 33.64
C PHE A 125 -15.04 -4.66 32.53
N TRP A 126 -14.51 -4.81 31.31
CA TRP A 126 -15.29 -5.31 30.17
C TRP A 126 -15.89 -6.70 30.39
N ARG A 127 -15.16 -7.61 31.06
CA ARG A 127 -15.60 -9.00 31.37
C ARG A 127 -16.86 -9.06 32.25
N ILE A 128 -17.21 -7.97 32.97
CA ILE A 128 -18.43 -7.87 33.79
C ILE A 128 -19.46 -6.91 33.20
N GLY A 129 -19.28 -6.51 31.94
CA GLY A 129 -20.20 -5.62 31.22
C GLY A 129 -20.31 -4.22 31.82
N TYR A 130 -19.28 -3.75 32.54
CA TYR A 130 -19.27 -2.43 33.16
C TYR A 130 -18.30 -1.49 32.44
N TYR A 131 -18.82 -0.36 31.99
CA TYR A 131 -18.12 0.54 31.06
C TYR A 131 -18.14 2.00 31.54
N PRO A 132 -17.48 2.33 32.68
CA PRO A 132 -17.58 3.66 33.30
C PRO A 132 -16.94 4.77 32.45
N ALA A 133 -16.00 4.41 31.57
CA ALA A 133 -15.30 5.32 30.68
C ALA A 133 -15.75 5.24 29.21
N GLY A 134 -16.74 4.40 28.91
CA GLY A 134 -17.08 3.95 27.55
C GLY A 134 -16.72 2.48 27.34
N VAL A 135 -17.27 1.89 26.29
CA VAL A 135 -16.94 0.53 25.83
C VAL A 135 -15.47 0.44 25.40
N PHE A 136 -15.06 1.45 24.63
CA PHE A 136 -13.72 1.67 24.10
C PHE A 136 -13.22 3.05 24.59
N PRO A 137 -12.66 3.14 25.81
CA PRO A 137 -12.17 4.41 26.34
C PRO A 137 -11.08 5.05 25.44
N GLU A 138 -10.98 6.38 25.46
CA GLU A 138 -9.89 7.10 24.78
C GLU A 138 -8.51 6.64 25.30
N PRO A 139 -7.43 6.74 24.50
CA PRO A 139 -6.09 6.26 24.84
C PRO A 139 -5.63 6.59 26.27
N ARG A 140 -5.65 7.85 26.67
CA ARG A 140 -5.21 8.28 28.03
C ARG A 140 -6.06 7.75 29.19
N ARG A 141 -7.20 7.13 28.91
CA ARG A 141 -8.11 6.52 29.89
C ARG A 141 -8.16 5.00 29.79
N SER A 142 -7.35 4.42 28.93
CA SER A 142 -7.27 2.98 28.69
C SER A 142 -6.11 2.39 29.48
N VAL A 143 -6.25 1.13 29.90
CA VAL A 143 -5.20 0.38 30.62
C VAL A 143 -4.30 -0.45 29.68
N ASP A 144 -4.72 -0.63 28.43
CA ASP A 144 -3.99 -1.28 27.31
C ASP A 144 -4.70 -0.93 25.98
N TYR A 145 -4.26 -1.51 24.88
CA TYR A 145 -4.98 -1.59 23.61
C TYR A 145 -6.33 -2.34 23.75
N ILE A 146 -7.27 -2.12 22.82
CA ILE A 146 -8.50 -2.91 22.75
C ILE A 146 -8.13 -4.37 22.46
N GLY A 147 -8.63 -5.29 23.28
CA GLY A 147 -8.50 -6.73 23.03
C GLY A 147 -9.58 -7.22 22.07
N PHE A 148 -9.30 -8.23 21.25
CA PHE A 148 -10.29 -8.77 20.30
C PHE A 148 -11.60 -9.22 21.00
N GLU A 149 -11.50 -9.94 22.13
CA GLU A 149 -12.70 -10.38 22.86
C GLU A 149 -13.47 -9.20 23.48
N GLN A 150 -12.76 -8.14 23.90
CA GLN A 150 -13.40 -6.89 24.31
C GLN A 150 -14.11 -6.21 23.13
N LEU A 151 -13.50 -6.19 21.94
CA LEU A 151 -14.14 -5.65 20.73
C LEU A 151 -15.45 -6.40 20.47
N LYS A 152 -15.41 -7.73 20.38
CA LYS A 152 -16.58 -8.57 20.13
C LYS A 152 -17.71 -8.28 21.12
N ASP A 153 -17.44 -8.38 22.42
CA ASP A 153 -18.46 -8.16 23.45
C ASP A 153 -18.91 -6.68 23.49
N GLY A 154 -17.99 -5.76 23.18
CA GLY A 154 -18.25 -4.33 23.11
C GLY A 154 -19.16 -3.93 21.94
N LEU A 155 -18.99 -4.54 20.77
CA LEU A 155 -19.83 -4.32 19.60
C LEU A 155 -21.28 -4.75 19.87
N ASP A 156 -21.49 -5.89 20.54
CA ASP A 156 -22.82 -6.34 20.97
C ASP A 156 -23.47 -5.30 21.91
N VAL A 157 -22.70 -4.74 22.84
CA VAL A 157 -23.17 -3.69 23.75
C VAL A 157 -23.50 -2.39 23.01
N LEU A 158 -22.71 -2.01 22.01
CA LEU A 158 -22.99 -0.81 21.20
C LEU A 158 -24.26 -0.97 20.37
N GLU A 159 -24.47 -2.12 19.73
CA GLU A 159 -25.70 -2.42 18.99
C GLU A 159 -26.93 -2.43 19.91
N GLU A 160 -26.82 -3.01 21.11
CA GLU A 160 -27.92 -3.01 22.10
C GLU A 160 -28.26 -1.58 22.58
N ARG A 161 -27.24 -0.75 22.81
CA ARG A 161 -27.43 0.62 23.34
C ARG A 161 -27.89 1.62 22.28
N TYR A 162 -27.46 1.44 21.04
CA TYR A 162 -27.71 2.36 19.93
C TYR A 162 -28.22 1.63 18.68
N PRO A 163 -29.34 0.90 18.75
CA PRO A 163 -29.86 0.10 17.63
C PRO A 163 -30.38 0.95 16.46
N ASP A 164 -30.58 2.25 16.69
CA ASP A 164 -30.91 3.27 15.70
C ASP A 164 -29.67 3.88 15.02
N ARG A 165 -28.46 3.49 15.46
CA ARG A 165 -27.19 4.01 14.95
C ARG A 165 -26.20 2.95 14.48
N ILE A 166 -26.16 1.81 15.15
CA ILE A 166 -25.19 0.74 14.93
C ILE A 166 -25.93 -0.53 14.50
N ARG A 167 -25.42 -1.20 13.47
CA ARG A 167 -25.71 -2.60 13.16
C ARG A 167 -24.41 -3.38 13.03
N VAL A 168 -24.33 -4.52 13.69
CA VAL A 168 -23.15 -5.39 13.68
C VAL A 168 -23.43 -6.61 12.82
N LYS A 169 -22.50 -6.91 11.90
CA LYS A 169 -22.58 -8.04 10.99
C LYS A 169 -21.40 -8.95 11.25
N ARG A 170 -21.70 -10.22 11.51
CA ARG A 170 -20.69 -11.27 11.50
C ARG A 170 -20.68 -11.90 10.11
N VAL A 171 -19.67 -11.59 9.32
CA VAL A 171 -19.63 -11.92 7.88
C VAL A 171 -18.96 -13.26 7.58
N GLY A 172 -18.12 -13.75 8.50
CA GLY A 172 -17.42 -15.01 8.34
C GLY A 172 -16.54 -15.36 9.54
N GLN A 173 -15.52 -16.18 9.28
CA GLN A 173 -14.52 -16.56 10.27
C GLN A 173 -13.12 -16.64 9.64
N SER A 174 -12.10 -16.36 10.45
CA SER A 174 -10.69 -16.62 10.13
C SER A 174 -10.35 -18.12 10.24
N PRO A 175 -9.18 -18.58 9.73
CA PRO A 175 -8.70 -19.95 9.92
C PRO A 175 -8.58 -20.37 11.39
N GLY A 176 -8.08 -19.48 12.25
CA GLY A 176 -7.93 -19.67 13.69
C GLY A 176 -6.61 -20.33 14.10
N HIS A 177 -5.93 -19.72 15.08
CA HIS A 177 -4.78 -20.35 15.74
C HIS A 177 -5.22 -21.51 16.64
N THR A 178 -4.29 -22.43 16.94
CA THR A 178 -4.51 -23.42 17.99
C THR A 178 -4.46 -22.74 19.36
N ASN A 179 -5.54 -22.89 20.13
CA ASN A 179 -5.65 -22.40 21.51
C ASN A 179 -5.13 -23.48 22.48
N ASN A 180 -3.98 -23.22 23.09
CA ASN A 180 -3.27 -24.16 23.95
C ASN A 180 -3.99 -24.46 25.28
N VAL A 181 -4.91 -23.59 25.73
CA VAL A 181 -5.74 -23.84 26.92
C VAL A 181 -6.77 -24.95 26.65
N THR A 182 -7.32 -24.95 25.44
CA THR A 182 -8.44 -25.84 25.06
C THR A 182 -8.03 -27.01 24.15
N ASP A 183 -6.82 -26.96 23.58
CA ASP A 183 -6.27 -27.90 22.60
C ASP A 183 -7.16 -28.01 21.34
N ARG A 184 -7.57 -26.85 20.79
CA ARG A 184 -8.46 -26.74 19.62
C ARG A 184 -8.11 -25.53 18.76
N LEU A 185 -8.38 -25.62 17.47
CA LEU A 185 -8.44 -24.45 16.59
C LEU A 185 -9.52 -23.48 17.09
N ASP A 186 -9.20 -22.19 17.06
CA ASP A 186 -10.02 -21.11 17.60
C ASP A 186 -10.29 -20.03 16.53
N PRO A 187 -11.06 -20.37 15.47
CA PRO A 187 -11.40 -19.44 14.40
C PRO A 187 -12.23 -18.27 14.93
N LYS A 188 -11.75 -17.05 14.67
CA LYS A 188 -12.36 -15.82 15.16
C LYS A 188 -13.42 -15.31 14.19
N GLY A 189 -14.42 -14.59 14.71
CA GLY A 189 -15.46 -14.01 13.87
C GLY A 189 -14.95 -12.77 13.12
N MET A 190 -15.30 -12.66 11.84
CA MET A 190 -15.10 -11.45 11.03
C MET A 190 -16.26 -10.49 11.26
N TYR A 191 -15.97 -9.24 11.63
CA TYR A 191 -17.00 -8.24 11.97
C TYR A 191 -16.96 -7.04 11.02
N VAL A 192 -18.13 -6.69 10.50
CA VAL A 192 -18.40 -5.45 9.77
C VAL A 192 -19.48 -4.68 10.51
N VAL A 193 -19.27 -3.38 10.75
CA VAL A 193 -20.17 -2.53 11.51
C VAL A 193 -20.67 -1.39 10.64
N GLU A 194 -21.98 -1.24 10.54
CA GLU A 194 -22.65 -0.12 9.86
C GLU A 194 -22.98 0.97 10.89
N LEU A 195 -22.49 2.19 10.67
CA LEU A 195 -22.79 3.39 11.45
C LEU A 195 -23.54 4.40 10.57
N THR A 196 -24.80 4.67 10.91
CA THR A 196 -25.65 5.64 10.20
C THR A 196 -26.87 6.00 11.04
N ASN A 197 -27.67 7.00 10.65
CA ASN A 197 -28.97 7.23 11.25
C ASN A 197 -30.00 6.30 10.60
N PHE A 198 -30.28 5.12 11.18
CA PHE A 198 -31.22 4.16 10.59
C PHE A 198 -32.69 4.61 10.62
N ASP A 199 -32.99 5.66 11.38
CA ASP A 199 -34.30 6.29 11.49
C ASP A 199 -34.42 7.61 10.71
N SER A 200 -33.44 7.95 9.87
CA SER A 200 -33.47 9.14 9.02
C SER A 200 -34.55 9.07 7.94
N THR A 201 -34.84 10.22 7.31
CA THR A 201 -35.77 10.28 6.17
C THR A 201 -35.20 9.66 4.89
N THR A 202 -33.87 9.60 4.77
CA THR A 202 -33.17 8.93 3.68
C THR A 202 -33.08 7.44 4.00
N ASP A 203 -33.53 6.59 3.08
CA ASP A 203 -33.48 5.14 3.25
C ASP A 203 -32.03 4.65 3.16
N PHE A 204 -31.70 3.59 3.91
CA PHE A 204 -30.33 3.03 3.97
C PHE A 204 -29.75 2.71 2.59
N GLU A 205 -30.56 2.18 1.69
CA GLU A 205 -30.13 1.82 0.34
C GLU A 205 -29.70 3.05 -0.46
N ASP A 206 -30.40 4.18 -0.29
CA ASP A 206 -30.16 5.42 -1.03
C ASP A 206 -28.99 6.26 -0.46
N LYS A 207 -28.50 5.91 0.74
CA LYS A 207 -27.34 6.58 1.33
C LYS A 207 -26.05 6.19 0.64
N GLU A 208 -25.15 7.16 0.56
CA GLU A 208 -23.76 6.93 0.20
C GLU A 208 -23.09 6.02 1.24
N LYS A 209 -22.24 5.09 0.81
CA LYS A 209 -21.49 4.23 1.72
C LYS A 209 -19.99 4.41 1.54
N VAL A 210 -19.32 4.49 2.68
CA VAL A 210 -17.86 4.60 2.78
C VAL A 210 -17.36 3.48 3.66
N PHE A 211 -16.36 2.74 3.19
CA PHE A 211 -15.81 1.60 3.93
C PHE A 211 -14.37 1.82 4.38
N PHE A 212 -14.10 1.49 5.64
CA PHE A 212 -12.77 1.51 6.23
C PHE A 212 -12.42 0.11 6.71
N SER A 213 -11.38 -0.49 6.12
CA SER A 213 -10.75 -1.69 6.67
C SER A 213 -9.82 -1.30 7.81
N CYS A 214 -9.87 -2.09 8.87
CA CYS A 214 -9.13 -1.87 10.10
C CYS A 214 -8.44 -3.17 10.53
N SER A 215 -7.13 -3.09 10.75
CA SER A 215 -6.31 -4.22 11.17
C SER A 215 -6.38 -5.37 10.17
N LEU A 216 -6.12 -5.05 8.90
CA LEU A 216 -5.79 -6.09 7.92
C LEU A 216 -4.53 -6.82 8.36
N HIS A 217 -3.56 -6.11 8.92
CA HIS A 217 -2.51 -6.72 9.73
C HIS A 217 -2.79 -6.58 11.23
N GLY A 218 -2.54 -7.65 11.98
CA GLY A 218 -2.83 -7.69 13.42
C GLY A 218 -1.92 -6.80 14.27
N LEU A 219 -0.70 -6.56 13.81
CA LEU A 219 0.30 -5.72 14.49
C LEU A 219 0.17 -4.22 14.19
N GLU A 220 -0.77 -3.85 13.32
CA GLU A 220 -1.01 -2.49 12.84
C GLU A 220 -2.35 -2.01 13.43
N MET A 221 -2.28 -1.49 14.64
CA MET A 221 -3.43 -1.33 15.52
C MET A 221 -4.11 0.02 15.39
N ALA A 222 -3.44 1.04 14.84
CA ALA A 222 -3.99 2.40 14.76
C ALA A 222 -5.39 2.38 14.10
N GLY A 223 -5.57 1.60 13.03
CA GLY A 223 -6.85 1.42 12.34
C GLY A 223 -7.96 0.88 13.26
N ARG A 224 -7.82 -0.34 13.81
CA ARG A 224 -8.87 -0.98 14.64
C ARG A 224 -9.21 -0.19 15.89
N GLU A 225 -8.22 0.45 16.46
CA GLU A 225 -8.36 1.23 17.67
C GLU A 225 -9.14 2.52 17.42
N THR A 226 -8.85 3.19 16.30
CA THR A 226 -9.57 4.38 15.87
C THR A 226 -11.00 4.02 15.47
N GLY A 227 -11.18 2.99 14.63
CA GLY A 227 -12.48 2.54 14.16
C GLY A 227 -13.44 2.23 15.30
N ALA A 228 -13.01 1.43 16.29
CA ALA A 228 -13.82 1.11 17.47
C ALA A 228 -14.23 2.36 18.29
N ARG A 229 -13.33 3.32 18.48
CA ARG A 229 -13.62 4.55 19.23
C ARG A 229 -14.55 5.49 18.47
N VAL A 230 -14.36 5.63 17.16
CA VAL A 230 -15.25 6.43 16.30
C VAL A 230 -16.66 5.84 16.32
N LEU A 231 -16.81 4.50 16.23
CA LEU A 231 -18.12 3.84 16.32
C LEU A 231 -18.86 4.20 17.62
N GLU A 232 -18.21 4.04 18.79
CA GLU A 232 -18.84 4.37 20.08
C GLU A 232 -19.20 5.85 20.19
N ASN A 233 -18.22 6.71 19.90
CA ASN A 233 -18.36 8.14 20.11
C ASN A 233 -19.41 8.77 19.19
N ALA A 234 -19.44 8.36 17.91
CA ALA A 234 -20.41 8.88 16.96
C ALA A 234 -21.83 8.37 17.28
N ALA A 235 -21.97 7.09 17.66
CA ALA A 235 -23.25 6.56 18.12
C ALA A 235 -23.77 7.28 19.38
N ARG A 236 -22.87 7.74 20.26
CA ARG A 236 -23.20 8.54 21.44
C ARG A 236 -23.46 10.03 21.14
N GLY A 237 -23.12 10.53 19.96
CA GLY A 237 -23.17 11.97 19.64
C GLY A 237 -22.10 12.79 20.37
N SER A 238 -20.91 12.20 20.54
CA SER A 238 -19.83 12.78 21.35
C SER A 238 -18.46 12.69 20.67
N GLU A 239 -18.39 12.61 19.35
CA GLU A 239 -17.09 12.58 18.66
C GLU A 239 -16.25 13.81 19.03
N PRO A 240 -14.96 13.65 19.41
CA PRO A 240 -14.09 14.76 19.78
C PRO A 240 -13.94 15.79 18.66
N ASP A 241 -13.61 17.04 18.96
CA ASP A 241 -13.20 17.99 17.91
C ASP A 241 -11.86 17.55 17.32
N VAL A 242 -11.68 17.68 16.01
CA VAL A 242 -10.40 17.45 15.32
C VAL A 242 -9.95 18.80 14.75
N PRO A 243 -8.80 19.34 15.19
CA PRO A 243 -8.26 20.57 14.58
C PRO A 243 -8.09 20.38 13.07
N GLY A 244 -8.38 21.42 12.27
CA GLY A 244 -8.38 21.30 10.80
C GLY A 244 -9.62 20.67 10.17
N SER A 245 -10.62 20.28 10.97
CA SER A 245 -11.89 19.79 10.44
C SER A 245 -13.08 20.39 11.21
N ASP A 246 -13.83 21.25 10.54
CA ASP A 246 -15.13 21.75 11.03
C ASP A 246 -16.25 20.69 10.90
N ALA A 247 -15.97 19.58 10.18
CA ALA A 247 -16.93 18.51 9.95
C ALA A 247 -16.98 17.56 11.16
N LYS A 248 -18.20 17.32 11.62
CA LYS A 248 -18.52 16.24 12.55
C LYS A 248 -19.09 15.07 11.77
N LEU A 249 -18.87 13.86 12.27
CA LEU A 249 -19.41 12.68 11.61
C LEU A 249 -20.92 12.60 11.81
N GLU A 250 -21.41 12.93 13.00
CA GLU A 250 -22.81 12.71 13.39
C GLU A 250 -23.83 13.47 12.52
N PRO A 251 -23.58 14.73 12.09
CA PRO A 251 -24.45 15.43 11.14
C PRO A 251 -24.49 14.82 9.73
N LEU A 252 -23.50 14.02 9.34
CA LEU A 252 -23.42 13.40 8.00
C LEU A 252 -24.20 12.08 7.93
N LEU A 253 -24.49 11.45 9.08
CA LEU A 253 -25.10 10.12 9.16
C LEU A 253 -26.54 10.06 8.60
N ASP A 254 -27.17 11.19 8.28
CA ASP A 254 -28.44 11.21 7.55
C ASP A 254 -28.25 10.87 6.06
N ASP A 255 -27.06 11.10 5.50
CA ASP A 255 -26.75 10.95 4.07
C ASP A 255 -25.75 9.83 3.78
N VAL A 256 -24.99 9.41 4.81
CA VAL A 256 -23.93 8.42 4.67
C VAL A 256 -24.09 7.23 5.63
N VAL A 257 -23.57 6.09 5.21
CA VAL A 257 -23.27 4.93 6.04
C VAL A 257 -21.75 4.79 6.12
N VAL A 258 -21.20 4.94 7.32
CA VAL A 258 -19.79 4.61 7.58
C VAL A 258 -19.71 3.13 7.95
N ILE A 259 -18.94 2.37 7.19
CA ILE A 259 -18.75 0.94 7.37
C ILE A 259 -17.34 0.70 7.89
N ILE A 260 -17.21 0.03 9.03
CA ILE A 260 -15.91 -0.33 9.63
C ILE A 260 -15.78 -1.86 9.62
N GLY A 261 -14.74 -2.38 8.98
CA GLY A 261 -14.42 -3.81 8.93
C GLY A 261 -13.20 -4.15 9.76
N PHE A 262 -13.29 -5.20 10.60
CA PHE A 262 -12.15 -5.74 11.35
C PHE A 262 -11.66 -7.02 10.67
N THR A 263 -10.59 -6.88 9.88
CA THR A 263 -10.30 -7.77 8.74
C THR A 263 -9.27 -8.88 9.02
N ASN A 264 -8.48 -8.81 10.10
CA ASN A 264 -7.63 -9.93 10.56
C ASN A 264 -7.69 -10.11 12.09
N PRO A 265 -8.72 -10.82 12.60
CA PRO A 265 -8.86 -11.07 14.02
C PRO A 265 -7.87 -12.12 14.57
N ASP A 266 -7.29 -12.97 13.72
CA ASP A 266 -6.28 -13.95 14.14
C ASP A 266 -4.98 -13.27 14.55
N GLY A 267 -4.42 -12.44 13.68
CA GLY A 267 -3.20 -11.68 13.96
C GLY A 267 -3.36 -10.71 15.13
N TRP A 268 -4.59 -10.28 15.43
CA TRP A 268 -4.91 -9.52 16.64
C TRP A 268 -4.92 -10.42 17.89
N ALA A 269 -5.71 -11.50 17.87
CA ALA A 269 -5.95 -12.32 19.07
C ALA A 269 -4.72 -13.10 19.52
N VAL A 270 -3.81 -13.44 18.59
CA VAL A 270 -2.64 -14.29 18.83
C VAL A 270 -1.66 -13.71 19.85
N ARG A 271 -1.69 -12.37 20.12
CA ARG A 271 -0.92 -11.76 21.23
C ARG A 271 -1.26 -12.39 22.58
N ASN A 272 -2.42 -13.01 22.78
CA ASN A 272 -2.73 -13.59 24.08
C ASN A 272 -1.86 -14.84 24.37
N PRO A 273 -1.32 -15.03 25.59
CA PRO A 273 -0.43 -16.16 25.93
C PRO A 273 -0.99 -17.58 25.77
N GLN A 274 -2.26 -17.70 25.43
CA GLN A 274 -2.92 -18.97 25.10
C GLN A 274 -2.67 -19.44 23.66
N TYR A 275 -2.06 -18.61 22.82
CA TYR A 275 -1.68 -18.94 21.45
C TYR A 275 -0.16 -18.90 21.31
N ASP A 276 0.35 -19.63 20.33
CA ASP A 276 1.75 -19.48 19.90
C ASP A 276 1.82 -18.31 18.92
N SER A 277 2.52 -17.25 19.32
CA SER A 277 2.68 -16.03 18.53
C SER A 277 4.13 -15.80 18.09
N GLY A 278 4.29 -14.88 17.14
CA GLY A 278 5.56 -14.26 16.81
C GLY A 278 6.12 -14.72 15.48
N TRP A 279 5.29 -15.10 14.50
CA TRP A 279 5.73 -15.48 13.14
C TRP A 279 6.90 -14.63 12.62
N GLN A 280 6.88 -13.32 12.85
CA GLN A 280 7.88 -12.35 12.39
C GLN A 280 9.25 -12.44 13.10
N VAL A 281 9.33 -13.08 14.27
CA VAL A 281 10.55 -13.20 15.11
C VAL A 281 10.85 -14.65 15.54
N GLY A 282 9.91 -15.58 15.31
CA GLY A 282 9.84 -16.94 15.81
C GLY A 282 8.78 -17.67 14.99
N GLY A 283 9.17 -18.50 14.02
CA GLY A 283 8.27 -19.04 13.00
C GLY A 283 9.02 -19.88 11.96
N PRO A 284 8.34 -20.43 10.94
CA PRO A 284 9.03 -20.91 9.75
C PRO A 284 10.08 -19.87 9.30
N GLY A 285 11.34 -20.31 9.17
CA GLY A 285 12.50 -19.53 8.71
C GLY A 285 13.17 -18.55 9.66
N THR A 286 12.82 -18.52 10.96
CA THR A 286 13.54 -17.68 11.93
C THR A 286 14.48 -18.46 12.85
N GLY A 287 14.65 -19.76 12.63
CA GLY A 287 15.50 -20.66 13.44
C GLY A 287 15.03 -20.84 14.87
N LEU A 288 13.91 -20.19 15.24
CA LEU A 288 13.29 -20.17 16.54
C LEU A 288 11.86 -20.65 16.36
N PRO A 289 11.37 -21.59 17.19
CA PRO A 289 9.96 -21.98 17.13
C PRO A 289 9.09 -20.75 17.35
N ARG A 290 7.88 -20.72 16.73
CA ARG A 290 6.76 -19.94 17.29
C ARG A 290 6.68 -20.37 18.74
N ALA A 291 7.02 -19.47 19.63
CA ALA A 291 7.05 -19.77 21.05
C ALA A 291 6.19 -18.70 21.69
N PRO A 292 5.41 -19.03 22.73
CA PRO A 292 4.72 -18.03 23.54
C PRO A 292 5.68 -17.01 24.19
N ALA A 293 7.00 -17.16 23.99
CA ALA A 293 8.15 -16.38 24.46
C ALA A 293 8.05 -14.87 24.32
N ALA A 294 7.22 -14.34 23.43
CA ALA A 294 6.75 -12.97 23.57
C ALA A 294 5.32 -12.92 23.01
N PRO A 295 4.30 -12.58 23.82
CA PRO A 295 2.96 -12.32 23.30
C PRO A 295 3.02 -11.15 22.32
N LEU A 296 3.00 -11.44 21.02
CA LEU A 296 3.13 -10.46 19.93
C LEU A 296 1.90 -10.54 19.02
N TYR A 297 1.48 -9.40 18.51
CA TYR A 297 0.56 -9.37 17.38
C TYR A 297 1.23 -9.94 16.11
N GLU A 298 0.46 -10.64 15.27
CA GLU A 298 0.95 -11.17 14.00
C GLU A 298 0.51 -10.34 12.79
N ARG A 299 1.30 -10.41 11.72
CA ARG A 299 1.02 -9.68 10.48
C ARG A 299 -0.21 -10.28 9.82
N GLY A 300 -0.11 -11.54 9.41
CA GLY A 300 -1.18 -12.26 8.76
C GLY A 300 -2.11 -12.99 9.72
N ASN A 301 -2.84 -13.95 9.18
CA ASN A 301 -3.75 -14.81 9.92
C ASN A 301 -3.03 -16.10 10.37
N ALA A 302 -3.75 -17.11 10.85
CA ALA A 302 -3.12 -18.33 11.33
C ALA A 302 -2.38 -19.16 10.25
N GLU A 303 -2.72 -18.99 8.97
CA GLU A 303 -2.32 -19.86 7.85
C GLU A 303 -1.52 -19.15 6.74
N VAL A 304 -1.54 -17.82 6.71
CA VAL A 304 -0.86 -16.97 5.71
C VAL A 304 -0.14 -15.83 6.44
N PHE A 305 1.10 -15.55 6.04
CA PHE A 305 1.95 -14.55 6.68
C PHE A 305 1.49 -13.10 6.44
N ASP A 306 0.94 -12.82 5.25
CA ASP A 306 0.51 -11.49 4.84
C ASP A 306 -0.92 -11.58 4.29
N THR A 307 -1.87 -11.05 5.07
CA THR A 307 -3.29 -11.00 4.74
C THR A 307 -3.59 -9.99 3.64
N ASN A 308 -2.70 -9.04 3.37
CA ASN A 308 -2.78 -8.12 2.24
C ASN A 308 -2.26 -8.74 0.93
N ARG A 309 -2.28 -10.08 0.81
CA ARG A 309 -1.96 -10.87 -0.41
C ARG A 309 -3.04 -11.91 -0.74
N GLN A 310 -4.22 -11.79 -0.14
CA GLN A 310 -5.27 -12.80 -0.16
C GLN A 310 -6.48 -12.43 -1.03
N TYR A 311 -6.47 -11.28 -1.71
CA TYR A 311 -7.65 -10.76 -2.39
C TYR A 311 -7.64 -11.00 -3.90
N PRO A 312 -8.82 -11.06 -4.55
CA PRO A 312 -8.90 -11.17 -6.00
C PRO A 312 -8.11 -10.05 -6.67
N ALA A 313 -7.23 -10.43 -7.59
CA ALA A 313 -6.38 -9.49 -8.32
C ALA A 313 -6.70 -9.54 -9.82
N VAL A 314 -7.10 -8.42 -10.41
CA VAL A 314 -7.06 -8.26 -11.86
C VAL A 314 -5.60 -8.05 -12.23
N GLY A 315 -5.06 -8.80 -13.19
CA GLY A 315 -3.65 -8.73 -13.56
C GLY A 315 -2.77 -9.79 -12.90
N TYR A 316 -1.47 -9.50 -12.77
CA TYR A 316 -0.46 -10.43 -12.26
C TYR A 316 -0.76 -10.84 -10.82
N ILE A 317 -0.65 -12.14 -10.54
CA ILE A 317 -0.61 -12.66 -9.17
C ILE A 317 0.68 -13.47 -8.97
N ASN A 318 1.40 -13.19 -7.89
CA ASN A 318 2.53 -14.02 -7.49
C ASN A 318 2.01 -15.44 -7.15
N PRO A 319 2.56 -16.52 -7.75
CA PRO A 319 2.13 -17.89 -7.45
C PRO A 319 2.35 -18.34 -5.98
N ALA A 320 3.14 -17.60 -5.21
CA ALA A 320 3.27 -17.79 -3.76
C ALA A 320 2.11 -17.17 -2.94
N HIS A 321 1.23 -16.39 -3.57
CA HIS A 321 0.05 -15.80 -2.93
C HIS A 321 -1.18 -16.71 -3.07
N PHE A 322 -2.13 -16.57 -2.14
CA PHE A 322 -3.34 -17.39 -2.05
C PHE A 322 -4.58 -16.49 -2.16
N PRO A 323 -4.96 -16.02 -3.37
CA PRO A 323 -6.09 -15.12 -3.51
C PRO A 323 -7.42 -15.85 -3.32
N ALA A 324 -8.39 -15.22 -2.66
CA ALA A 324 -9.79 -15.61 -2.69
C ALA A 324 -10.37 -15.40 -4.11
N PRO A 325 -11.39 -16.17 -4.51
CA PRO A 325 -12.06 -15.96 -5.79
C PRO A 325 -12.89 -14.67 -5.76
N PRO A 326 -13.03 -13.95 -6.90
CA PRO A 326 -13.99 -12.87 -6.98
C PRO A 326 -15.42 -13.40 -6.86
N ALA A 327 -16.34 -12.54 -6.45
CA ALA A 327 -17.72 -12.91 -6.15
C ALA A 327 -18.47 -13.54 -7.33
N ASN A 328 -18.14 -13.13 -8.56
CA ASN A 328 -18.73 -13.65 -9.79
C ASN A 328 -18.01 -14.89 -10.35
N TYR A 329 -17.01 -15.43 -9.66
CA TYR A 329 -16.31 -16.63 -10.12
C TYR A 329 -17.28 -17.82 -10.15
N THR A 330 -17.29 -18.56 -11.26
CA THR A 330 -18.23 -19.68 -11.48
C THR A 330 -17.54 -21.03 -11.61
N GLY A 331 -16.20 -21.07 -11.58
CA GLY A 331 -15.40 -22.29 -11.61
C GLY A 331 -15.36 -23.00 -10.26
N GLU A 332 -14.63 -24.11 -10.19
CA GLU A 332 -14.38 -24.79 -8.92
C GLU A 332 -13.36 -23.98 -8.09
N GLU A 333 -13.67 -23.79 -6.81
CA GLU A 333 -12.77 -23.08 -5.87
C GLU A 333 -11.68 -24.04 -5.38
N PRO A 334 -10.39 -23.61 -5.38
CA PRO A 334 -9.30 -24.37 -4.78
C PRO A 334 -9.54 -24.71 -3.31
N SER A 335 -9.05 -25.87 -2.83
CA SER A 335 -9.21 -26.27 -1.43
C SER A 335 -8.62 -25.25 -0.44
N PHE A 336 -7.51 -24.59 -0.82
CA PHE A 336 -6.83 -23.61 0.03
C PHE A 336 -7.73 -22.43 0.41
N VAL A 337 -8.76 -22.12 -0.38
CA VAL A 337 -9.67 -20.99 -0.11
C VAL A 337 -10.35 -21.17 1.24
N ASN A 338 -10.77 -22.39 1.57
CA ASN A 338 -11.44 -22.71 2.82
C ASN A 338 -10.46 -22.95 3.99
N GLU A 339 -9.21 -23.28 3.69
CA GLU A 339 -8.20 -23.62 4.67
C GLU A 339 -7.39 -22.39 5.11
N LYS A 340 -7.00 -21.54 4.15
CA LYS A 340 -6.03 -20.46 4.34
C LYS A 340 -6.63 -19.06 4.33
N VAL A 341 -7.65 -18.84 3.51
CA VAL A 341 -8.24 -17.50 3.28
C VAL A 341 -9.77 -17.42 3.41
N PRO A 342 -10.41 -18.13 4.37
CA PRO A 342 -11.85 -18.05 4.58
C PRO A 342 -12.32 -16.67 5.07
N ASP A 343 -11.41 -15.90 5.68
CA ASP A 343 -11.59 -14.50 6.08
C ASP A 343 -11.71 -13.58 4.86
N ALA A 344 -10.74 -13.63 3.94
CA ALA A 344 -10.77 -12.83 2.71
C ALA A 344 -12.01 -13.19 1.85
N LYS A 345 -12.30 -14.49 1.67
CA LYS A 345 -13.49 -14.93 0.95
C LYS A 345 -14.78 -14.40 1.58
N ALA A 346 -14.89 -14.43 2.91
CA ALA A 346 -16.09 -13.92 3.58
C ALA A 346 -16.33 -12.42 3.35
N LEU A 347 -15.27 -11.62 3.25
CA LEU A 347 -15.39 -10.20 2.93
C LEU A 347 -15.78 -9.97 1.46
N VAL A 348 -15.15 -10.70 0.53
CA VAL A 348 -15.51 -10.66 -0.90
C VAL A 348 -16.98 -11.01 -1.11
N ASP A 349 -17.43 -12.12 -0.51
CA ASP A 349 -18.81 -12.58 -0.59
C ASP A 349 -19.79 -11.60 0.07
N TYR A 350 -19.39 -10.87 1.12
CA TYR A 350 -20.25 -9.94 1.82
C TYR A 350 -20.49 -8.64 1.05
N PHE A 351 -19.44 -8.08 0.44
CA PHE A 351 -19.52 -6.80 -0.25
C PHE A 351 -20.07 -6.88 -1.67
N GLN A 352 -20.17 -8.07 -2.27
CA GLN A 352 -20.65 -8.25 -3.65
C GLN A 352 -22.06 -7.67 -3.92
N ASP A 353 -22.92 -7.64 -2.89
CA ASP A 353 -24.31 -7.19 -3.01
C ASP A 353 -24.50 -5.74 -2.52
N TYR A 354 -23.42 -5.06 -2.12
CA TYR A 354 -23.48 -3.77 -1.46
C TYR A 354 -23.60 -2.63 -2.47
N GLN A 355 -24.74 -1.96 -2.51
CA GLN A 355 -24.98 -0.85 -3.45
C GLN A 355 -24.50 0.49 -2.88
N ASN A 356 -24.12 1.43 -3.75
CA ASN A 356 -23.65 2.77 -3.38
C ASN A 356 -22.39 2.76 -2.49
N LEU A 357 -21.53 1.75 -2.63
CA LEU A 357 -20.24 1.65 -1.97
C LEU A 357 -19.16 2.24 -2.87
N ASN A 358 -18.82 3.50 -2.66
CA ASN A 358 -18.13 4.31 -3.66
C ASN A 358 -16.75 4.79 -3.22
N TYR A 359 -16.50 4.88 -1.91
CA TYR A 359 -15.23 5.33 -1.34
C TYR A 359 -14.77 4.38 -0.26
N GLY A 360 -13.46 4.18 -0.15
CA GLY A 360 -12.93 3.45 0.97
C GLY A 360 -11.47 3.68 1.24
N ALA A 361 -11.04 3.17 2.38
CA ALA A 361 -9.64 3.20 2.77
C ALA A 361 -9.27 1.97 3.57
N ASP A 362 -8.02 1.57 3.44
CA ASP A 362 -7.41 0.58 4.31
C ASP A 362 -6.46 1.30 5.28
N LEU A 363 -6.54 0.98 6.57
CA LEU A 363 -5.84 1.70 7.63
C LEU A 363 -4.76 0.80 8.25
N HIS A 364 -3.53 0.93 7.75
CA HIS A 364 -2.35 0.14 8.13
C HIS A 364 -1.52 0.81 9.24
N GLY A 365 -0.30 0.34 9.42
CA GLY A 365 0.69 0.85 10.34
C GLY A 365 2.07 0.39 9.89
N GLY A 366 3.04 1.31 9.91
CA GLY A 366 4.38 1.05 9.42
C GLY A 366 5.45 1.33 10.46
N PRO A 367 6.71 0.94 10.16
CA PRO A 367 7.82 1.11 11.08
C PRO A 367 8.14 2.61 11.30
N VAL A 368 8.92 3.23 10.41
CA VAL A 368 9.30 4.64 10.53
C VAL A 368 9.38 5.25 9.13
N PHE A 369 8.72 6.39 8.94
CA PHE A 369 8.73 7.18 7.71
C PHE A 369 9.07 8.65 8.00
N ASN A 370 9.44 9.40 6.95
CA ASN A 370 9.66 10.86 7.02
C ASN A 370 8.36 11.66 7.25
N ASN A 371 7.22 10.99 7.15
CA ASN A 371 5.88 11.55 7.32
C ASN A 371 5.16 10.73 8.39
N PHE A 372 4.31 11.35 9.18
CA PHE A 372 3.61 10.60 10.23
C PHE A 372 2.57 9.64 9.64
N VAL A 373 1.93 10.05 8.54
CA VAL A 373 0.99 9.23 7.77
C VAL A 373 1.40 9.28 6.29
N LEU A 374 1.36 8.14 5.58
CA LEU A 374 1.46 8.13 4.11
C LEU A 374 0.10 7.77 3.52
N GLY A 375 -0.22 8.30 2.34
CA GLY A 375 -1.39 7.93 1.54
C GLY A 375 -0.97 7.21 0.25
N LEU A 376 -1.38 5.96 0.07
CA LEU A 376 -0.94 5.14 -1.05
C LEU A 376 -2.11 4.89 -2.00
N ILE A 377 -1.98 5.40 -3.22
CA ILE A 377 -3.02 5.28 -4.25
C ILE A 377 -2.96 3.86 -4.83
N SER A 378 -4.11 3.18 -4.85
CA SER A 378 -4.27 1.79 -5.31
C SER A 378 -3.77 1.53 -6.73
N GLN A 379 -3.43 0.28 -7.02
CA GLN A 379 -3.02 -0.18 -8.34
C GLN A 379 -4.26 -0.54 -9.17
N ASP A 380 -4.86 0.45 -9.83
CA ASP A 380 -6.08 0.25 -10.62
C ASP A 380 -6.23 1.22 -11.81
N GLN A 381 -7.14 0.89 -12.75
CA GLN A 381 -7.60 1.71 -13.86
C GLN A 381 -8.52 2.83 -13.34
N PHE A 382 -8.04 4.07 -13.40
CA PHE A 382 -8.84 5.26 -13.09
C PHE A 382 -9.08 6.08 -14.36
N ASN A 383 -10.34 6.46 -14.61
CA ASN A 383 -10.66 7.45 -15.62
C ASN A 383 -10.26 8.88 -15.17
N THR A 384 -10.41 9.86 -16.06
CA THR A 384 -10.02 11.25 -15.80
C THR A 384 -10.68 11.81 -14.53
N ARG A 385 -11.96 11.52 -14.30
CA ARG A 385 -12.66 12.00 -13.12
C ARG A 385 -12.05 11.39 -11.85
N GLU A 386 -11.88 10.08 -11.81
CA GLU A 386 -11.39 9.36 -10.63
C GLU A 386 -9.97 9.77 -10.23
N LEU A 387 -9.08 9.96 -11.21
CA LEU A 387 -7.74 10.47 -10.95
C LEU A 387 -7.77 11.81 -10.21
N HIS A 388 -8.65 12.72 -10.63
CA HIS A 388 -8.85 14.01 -9.98
C HIS A 388 -9.60 13.92 -8.66
N GLU A 389 -10.51 12.95 -8.50
CA GLU A 389 -11.21 12.69 -7.24
C GLU A 389 -10.24 12.22 -6.17
N VAL A 390 -9.42 11.19 -6.46
CA VAL A 390 -8.39 10.70 -5.53
C VAL A 390 -7.43 11.82 -5.18
N TYR A 391 -6.98 12.59 -6.17
CA TYR A 391 -6.04 13.68 -5.92
C TYR A 391 -6.63 14.78 -5.02
N GLU A 392 -7.89 15.17 -5.25
CA GLU A 392 -8.56 16.15 -4.39
C GLU A 392 -8.87 15.60 -3.01
N MET A 393 -9.22 14.32 -2.89
CA MET A 393 -9.37 13.65 -1.61
C MET A 393 -8.07 13.73 -0.80
N CYS A 394 -6.93 13.45 -1.43
CA CYS A 394 -5.60 13.57 -0.79
C CYS A 394 -5.26 15.00 -0.39
N LEU A 395 -5.61 16.02 -1.19
CA LEU A 395 -5.42 17.43 -0.81
C LEU A 395 -6.23 17.80 0.44
N ASN A 396 -7.48 17.34 0.53
CA ASN A 396 -8.32 17.58 1.71
C ASN A 396 -7.75 16.87 2.94
N ILE A 397 -7.26 15.64 2.79
CA ILE A 397 -6.61 14.88 3.87
C ILE A 397 -5.34 15.59 4.33
N ASN A 398 -4.49 16.05 3.40
CA ASN A 398 -3.26 16.77 3.69
C ASN A 398 -3.53 18.04 4.53
N ASP A 399 -4.48 18.87 4.09
CA ASP A 399 -4.87 20.11 4.79
C ASP A 399 -5.37 19.79 6.21
N THR A 400 -6.23 18.78 6.37
CA THR A 400 -6.76 18.39 7.69
C THR A 400 -5.69 17.80 8.60
N LEU A 401 -4.87 16.85 8.11
CA LEU A 401 -3.84 16.20 8.93
C LEU A 401 -2.76 17.17 9.38
N ALA A 402 -2.34 18.10 8.50
CA ALA A 402 -1.33 19.10 8.83
C ALA A 402 -1.75 19.98 10.02
N GLU A 403 -3.04 20.29 10.16
CA GLU A 403 -3.57 21.06 11.29
C GLU A 403 -3.92 20.17 12.49
N ALA A 404 -4.49 18.98 12.27
CA ALA A 404 -4.90 18.05 13.34
C ALA A 404 -3.75 17.68 14.26
N LEU A 405 -2.53 17.74 13.74
CA LEU A 405 -1.35 17.19 14.38
C LEU A 405 -0.17 18.17 14.27
N ASP A 406 -0.42 19.46 14.48
CA ASP A 406 0.55 20.57 14.40
C ASP A 406 1.88 20.42 15.19
N THR A 407 2.00 19.39 16.02
CA THR A 407 3.07 19.14 16.99
C THR A 407 3.85 17.84 16.72
N TRP A 408 4.06 17.48 15.46
CA TRP A 408 4.91 16.36 15.02
C TRP A 408 6.31 16.35 15.65
N GLU A 409 6.91 17.52 15.91
CA GLU A 409 8.20 17.65 16.62
C GLU A 409 8.17 17.05 18.04
N THR A 410 6.99 17.02 18.69
CA THR A 410 6.77 16.44 20.01
C THR A 410 6.82 14.91 19.96
N VAL A 411 6.53 14.28 18.82
CA VAL A 411 6.62 12.83 18.62
C VAL A 411 8.06 12.36 18.80
N GLY A 412 9.02 13.11 18.25
CA GLY A 412 10.45 12.86 18.45
C GLY A 412 10.86 12.93 19.93
N GLN A 413 10.26 13.83 20.71
CA GLN A 413 10.54 13.99 22.15
C GLN A 413 9.82 12.95 23.02
N ALA A 414 8.53 12.67 22.76
CA ALA A 414 7.75 11.63 23.43
C ALA A 414 8.35 10.24 23.20
N ARG A 415 8.96 10.02 22.02
CA ARG A 415 9.78 8.84 21.72
C ARG A 415 11.02 8.78 22.62
N VAL A 416 11.81 9.84 22.69
CA VAL A 416 13.01 9.89 23.55
C VAL A 416 12.66 9.56 25.01
N ASP A 417 11.51 10.03 25.47
CA ASP A 417 11.01 9.77 26.82
C ASP A 417 10.49 8.32 27.02
N LEU A 418 9.95 7.66 25.97
CA LEU A 418 9.40 6.30 26.00
C LEU A 418 10.47 5.20 25.98
N VAL A 419 11.47 5.32 25.11
CA VAL A 419 12.50 4.27 24.91
C VAL A 419 13.84 4.56 25.61
N GLY A 420 14.00 5.76 26.19
CA GLY A 420 15.20 6.19 26.90
C GLY A 420 16.44 6.40 26.02
N ASP A 421 17.51 6.94 26.61
CA ASP A 421 18.82 7.22 25.96
C ASP A 421 19.62 5.94 25.64
N GLN A 422 19.07 4.74 25.89
CA GLN A 422 19.74 3.51 25.55
C GLN A 422 19.67 3.31 24.04
N GLN A 423 20.83 3.32 23.40
CA GLN A 423 21.02 3.07 21.97
C GLN A 423 20.49 1.69 21.56
N PHE A 424 19.18 1.55 21.38
CA PHE A 424 18.69 0.80 20.23
C PHE A 424 19.17 1.58 19.01
N SER A 425 19.83 0.86 18.08
CA SER A 425 20.69 1.44 17.05
C SER A 425 20.12 2.75 16.48
N PRO A 426 20.91 3.85 16.39
CA PRO A 426 20.48 5.09 15.72
C PRO A 426 20.04 4.87 14.25
N VAL A 427 20.25 3.65 13.72
CA VAL A 427 19.86 3.19 12.38
C VAL A 427 18.43 2.63 12.33
N LEU A 428 17.82 2.16 13.44
CA LEU A 428 16.47 1.55 13.45
C LEU A 428 15.32 2.57 13.57
N PHE A 429 15.63 3.82 13.92
CA PHE A 429 14.64 4.83 14.27
C PHE A 429 15.09 6.24 13.84
N GLY A 430 15.74 6.30 12.68
CA GLY A 430 16.61 7.39 12.27
C GLY A 430 15.91 8.71 11.89
N VAL A 431 14.59 8.73 11.67
CA VAL A 431 13.91 9.94 11.22
C VAL A 431 12.69 10.23 12.09
N VAL A 432 12.68 11.43 12.67
CA VAL A 432 11.47 12.01 13.26
C VAL A 432 10.65 12.55 12.07
N PRO A 433 9.35 12.23 11.95
CA PRO A 433 8.53 12.77 10.88
C PRO A 433 8.69 14.29 10.77
N GLU A 434 9.00 14.75 9.56
CA GLU A 434 9.17 16.18 9.24
C GLU A 434 7.86 16.81 8.77
N SER A 435 6.88 15.99 8.40
CA SER A 435 5.56 16.43 7.99
C SER A 435 4.45 15.44 8.38
N ALA A 436 3.22 15.92 8.24
CA ALA A 436 2.01 15.19 8.55
C ALA A 436 1.73 14.02 7.64
N PHE A 437 1.72 14.32 6.34
CA PHE A 437 1.13 13.51 5.31
C PHE A 437 1.83 13.79 3.99
N ASP A 438 2.11 12.73 3.24
CA ASP A 438 2.37 12.81 1.80
C ASP A 438 1.77 11.57 1.14
N TYR A 439 1.58 11.64 -0.17
CA TYR A 439 0.82 10.65 -0.91
C TYR A 439 1.34 10.53 -2.34
N ALA A 440 1.27 9.35 -2.92
CA ALA A 440 1.54 9.08 -4.32
C ALA A 440 1.06 7.66 -4.65
N THR A 441 1.55 7.05 -5.74
CA THR A 441 1.38 5.61 -5.93
C THR A 441 2.06 4.82 -4.82
N ILE A 442 1.72 3.53 -4.66
CA ILE A 442 2.41 2.64 -3.72
C ILE A 442 3.93 2.64 -3.96
N TYR A 443 4.35 2.59 -5.22
CA TYR A 443 5.78 2.57 -5.54
C TYR A 443 6.47 3.89 -5.17
N ASP A 444 5.85 5.03 -5.46
CA ASP A 444 6.44 6.34 -5.17
C ASP A 444 6.50 6.66 -3.66
N THR A 445 5.63 6.04 -2.85
CA THR A 445 5.58 6.27 -1.39
C THR A 445 6.46 5.32 -0.60
N ILE A 446 6.37 4.01 -0.89
CA ILE A 446 7.06 2.97 -0.09
C ILE A 446 8.08 2.17 -0.92
N GLY A 447 8.21 2.45 -2.22
CA GLY A 447 9.32 1.99 -3.07
C GLY A 447 9.05 0.70 -3.85
N TYR A 448 7.91 0.03 -3.67
CA TYR A 448 7.58 -1.24 -4.33
C TYR A 448 6.08 -1.32 -4.65
N THR A 449 5.69 -2.34 -5.40
CA THR A 449 4.29 -2.66 -5.69
C THR A 449 3.97 -4.08 -5.25
N VAL A 450 2.69 -4.42 -5.25
CA VAL A 450 2.13 -5.65 -4.67
C VAL A 450 1.20 -6.35 -5.64
N SER A 451 0.82 -7.59 -5.34
CA SER A 451 -0.26 -8.32 -6.00
C SER A 451 -1.14 -9.01 -4.97
N GLY A 452 -2.44 -9.14 -5.23
CA GLY A 452 -3.41 -9.71 -4.29
C GLY A 452 -3.75 -8.79 -3.10
N ALA A 453 -3.53 -7.48 -3.23
CA ALA A 453 -3.76 -6.51 -2.17
C ALA A 453 -5.23 -6.17 -1.99
N PHE A 454 -5.62 -5.93 -0.74
CA PHE A 454 -6.98 -5.61 -0.34
C PHE A 454 -7.49 -4.32 -0.96
N LEU A 455 -6.66 -3.27 -0.90
CA LEU A 455 -6.96 -1.97 -1.45
C LEU A 455 -7.20 -2.01 -2.96
N ASP A 456 -6.37 -2.77 -3.67
CA ASP A 456 -6.46 -2.91 -5.12
C ASP A 456 -7.75 -3.65 -5.50
N TRP A 457 -8.11 -4.71 -4.76
CA TRP A 457 -9.41 -5.37 -4.92
C TRP A 457 -10.60 -4.44 -4.71
N MET A 458 -10.57 -3.58 -3.68
CA MET A 458 -11.64 -2.59 -3.49
C MET A 458 -11.74 -1.61 -4.67
N ALA A 459 -10.60 -1.25 -5.28
CA ALA A 459 -10.58 -0.36 -6.43
C ALA A 459 -11.08 -1.02 -7.71
N HIS A 460 -10.67 -2.27 -7.96
CA HIS A 460 -10.94 -3.00 -9.19
C HIS A 460 -12.40 -2.89 -9.64
N PRO A 461 -12.67 -2.78 -10.96
CA PRO A 461 -14.04 -2.72 -11.47
C PRO A 461 -14.89 -3.93 -11.05
N GLU A 462 -16.18 -3.68 -10.82
CA GLU A 462 -17.17 -4.75 -10.73
C GLU A 462 -17.19 -5.59 -12.03
N PRO A 463 -17.44 -6.90 -11.96
CA PRO A 463 -17.81 -7.67 -10.77
C PRO A 463 -16.62 -8.33 -10.03
N ILE A 464 -15.38 -7.99 -10.37
CA ILE A 464 -14.19 -8.59 -9.73
C ILE A 464 -13.88 -7.88 -8.40
N GLY A 465 -13.86 -6.55 -8.43
CA GLY A 465 -13.72 -5.69 -7.27
C GLY A 465 -15.00 -4.95 -6.91
N LEU A 466 -14.85 -3.76 -6.33
CA LEU A 466 -15.96 -2.92 -5.83
C LEU A 466 -16.08 -1.56 -6.54
N ASP A 467 -15.27 -1.27 -7.56
CA ASP A 467 -15.25 0.01 -8.30
C ASP A 467 -15.11 1.26 -7.39
N MET A 468 -14.43 1.11 -6.25
CA MET A 468 -14.31 2.17 -5.25
C MET A 468 -13.16 3.13 -5.56
N THR A 469 -13.36 4.41 -5.22
CA THR A 469 -12.26 5.35 -5.10
C THR A 469 -11.54 5.10 -3.78
N THR A 470 -10.31 4.58 -3.81
CA THR A 470 -9.62 4.10 -2.59
C THR A 470 -8.27 4.74 -2.29
N LEU A 471 -7.85 4.65 -1.02
CA LEU A 471 -6.53 5.07 -0.54
C LEU A 471 -6.06 4.16 0.60
N ASP A 472 -4.83 3.66 0.55
CA ASP A 472 -4.17 3.02 1.71
C ASP A 472 -3.56 4.08 2.62
N PHE A 473 -3.43 3.76 3.89
CA PHE A 473 -2.76 4.62 4.85
C PHE A 473 -1.69 3.88 5.64
N GLU A 474 -0.47 4.41 5.71
CA GLU A 474 0.61 3.88 6.55
C GLU A 474 0.95 4.84 7.70
N MET A 475 0.62 4.46 8.94
CA MET A 475 0.92 5.22 10.16
C MET A 475 2.31 4.91 10.69
N SER A 476 3.19 5.90 10.77
CA SER A 476 4.53 5.74 11.35
C SER A 476 4.47 5.35 12.84
N PHE A 477 5.43 4.55 13.30
CA PHE A 477 5.56 4.01 14.67
C PHE A 477 4.53 2.96 15.09
N ASN A 478 3.59 2.59 14.23
CA ASN A 478 2.52 1.64 14.51
C ASN A 478 2.83 0.25 13.92
N HIS A 479 3.88 -0.41 14.43
CA HIS A 479 4.35 -1.73 13.98
C HIS A 479 4.98 -2.51 15.16
N MET A 480 5.64 -3.66 14.96
CA MET A 480 6.17 -4.54 16.03
C MET A 480 6.90 -3.87 17.20
N LEU A 481 7.80 -2.90 16.94
CA LEU A 481 8.64 -2.28 17.99
C LEU A 481 7.91 -1.20 18.81
N GLY A 482 6.92 -0.52 18.23
CA GLY A 482 6.09 0.49 18.91
C GLY A 482 4.73 -0.04 19.36
N GLY A 483 4.22 -1.04 18.65
CA GLY A 483 2.84 -1.51 18.76
C GLY A 483 2.61 -2.63 19.77
N ASN A 484 3.65 -3.33 20.20
CA ASN A 484 3.51 -4.31 21.27
C ASN A 484 3.60 -3.70 22.69
N VAL A 485 3.95 -2.41 22.80
CA VAL A 485 4.06 -1.66 24.05
C VAL A 485 3.04 -0.54 24.07
N TYR A 486 2.12 -0.57 25.03
CA TYR A 486 1.10 0.46 25.15
C TYR A 486 1.70 1.80 25.60
N ASN A 487 1.67 2.80 24.72
CA ASN A 487 1.99 4.20 25.05
C ASN A 487 0.77 5.10 24.78
N PRO A 488 0.07 5.58 25.82
CA PRO A 488 -1.15 6.37 25.63
C PRO A 488 -0.93 7.72 24.93
N GLU A 489 0.27 8.31 25.02
CA GLU A 489 0.55 9.62 24.39
C GLU A 489 0.84 9.48 22.90
N LEU A 490 1.68 8.52 22.50
CA LEU A 490 1.92 8.21 21.08
C LEU A 490 0.60 7.80 20.42
N PHE A 491 -0.13 6.94 21.10
CA PHE A 491 -1.36 6.36 20.57
C PHE A 491 -2.51 7.36 20.47
N GLU A 492 -2.58 8.37 21.34
CA GLU A 492 -3.52 9.50 21.17
C GLU A 492 -3.30 10.23 19.84
N MET A 493 -2.05 10.37 19.39
CA MET A 493 -1.72 11.00 18.11
C MET A 493 -2.10 10.12 16.93
N GLU A 494 -1.81 8.81 17.00
CA GLU A 494 -2.21 7.83 15.97
C GLU A 494 -3.73 7.81 15.80
N VAL A 495 -4.49 7.74 16.91
CA VAL A 495 -5.96 7.78 16.89
C VAL A 495 -6.47 9.11 16.34
N THR A 496 -5.82 10.23 16.66
CA THR A 496 -6.21 11.54 16.13
C THR A 496 -6.02 11.61 14.60
N GLY A 497 -4.92 11.07 14.07
CA GLY A 497 -4.64 11.04 12.63
C GLY A 497 -5.65 10.22 11.84
N TYR A 498 -5.94 8.98 12.26
CA TYR A 498 -6.95 8.19 11.55
C TYR A 498 -8.37 8.65 11.79
N ARG A 499 -8.68 9.28 12.92
CA ARG A 499 -9.97 9.96 13.12
C ARG A 499 -10.14 11.12 12.14
N ALA A 500 -9.08 11.89 11.89
CA ALA A 500 -9.08 12.92 10.87
C ALA A 500 -9.31 12.33 9.46
N ALA A 501 -8.58 11.27 9.10
CA ALA A 501 -8.73 10.61 7.80
C ALA A 501 -10.17 10.08 7.57
N ILE A 502 -10.74 9.34 8.54
CA ILE A 502 -12.11 8.80 8.46
C ILE A 502 -13.12 9.92 8.22
N ARG A 503 -13.02 11.03 8.96
CA ARG A 503 -13.93 12.18 8.81
C ARG A 503 -13.78 12.86 7.47
N THR A 504 -12.55 13.11 7.04
CA THR A 504 -12.30 13.81 5.78
C THR A 504 -12.79 12.99 4.59
N ILE A 505 -12.53 11.68 4.55
CA ILE A 505 -13.03 10.80 3.48
C ILE A 505 -14.57 10.72 3.52
N THR A 506 -15.16 10.57 4.71
CA THR A 506 -16.64 10.51 4.83
C THR A 506 -17.29 11.81 4.36
N GLN A 507 -16.73 12.96 4.75
CA GLN A 507 -17.23 14.26 4.31
C GLN A 507 -17.00 14.48 2.81
N PHE A 508 -15.88 14.01 2.27
CA PHE A 508 -15.59 14.04 0.85
C PHE A 508 -16.64 13.26 0.07
N ALA A 509 -16.92 12.01 0.45
CA ALA A 509 -17.93 11.16 -0.18
C ALA A 509 -19.30 11.85 -0.29
N VAL A 510 -19.82 12.41 0.81
CA VAL A 510 -21.11 13.14 0.84
C VAL A 510 -21.12 14.38 -0.06
N ASN A 511 -19.98 15.06 -0.20
CA ASN A 511 -19.89 16.24 -1.07
C ASN A 511 -19.64 15.87 -2.54
N ASN A 512 -19.12 14.68 -2.81
CA ASN A 512 -18.67 14.26 -4.14
C ASN A 512 -19.67 13.36 -4.87
N THR A 513 -20.77 12.99 -4.19
CA THR A 513 -21.84 12.17 -4.76
C THR A 513 -23.17 12.89 -4.64
N ASP A 514 -24.07 12.59 -5.59
CA ASP A 514 -25.48 12.98 -5.46
C ASP A 514 -26.11 12.08 -4.40
N THR A 515 -26.14 12.56 -3.16
CA THR A 515 -26.92 11.90 -2.11
C THR A 515 -28.33 12.49 -2.08
N PRO A 516 -29.33 11.81 -1.52
CA PRO A 516 -30.71 12.31 -1.54
C PRO A 516 -30.92 13.69 -0.93
N THR A 517 -30.00 14.19 -0.09
CA THR A 517 -30.11 15.53 0.51
C THR A 517 -28.96 16.48 0.17
N THR A 518 -27.94 16.04 -0.58
CA THR A 518 -26.82 16.87 -1.04
C THR A 518 -26.62 16.77 -2.55
N ASP A 519 -26.38 17.90 -3.20
CA ASP A 519 -25.97 17.92 -4.60
C ASP A 519 -24.46 17.65 -4.71
N GLU A 520 -24.04 16.94 -5.76
CA GLU A 520 -22.64 16.78 -6.13
C GLU A 520 -21.92 18.15 -6.24
N GLN A 521 -20.78 18.27 -5.57
CA GLN A 521 -19.98 19.50 -5.52
C GLN A 521 -18.70 19.41 -6.33
N PHE A 522 -18.46 18.32 -7.04
CA PHE A 522 -17.22 18.03 -7.76
C PHE A 522 -17.48 17.85 -9.25
N SER A 523 -16.60 18.41 -10.08
CA SER A 523 -16.61 18.14 -11.52
C SER A 523 -15.21 18.29 -12.11
N THR A 524 -15.00 17.58 -13.20
CA THR A 524 -13.77 17.58 -13.99
C THR A 524 -14.08 17.85 -15.45
N GLU A 525 -13.22 18.61 -16.11
CA GLU A 525 -13.32 18.96 -17.53
C GLU A 525 -11.90 19.09 -18.11
N THR A 526 -11.73 18.74 -19.37
CA THR A 526 -10.53 18.96 -20.17
C THR A 526 -10.86 20.05 -21.17
N GLU A 527 -10.27 21.24 -21.01
CA GLU A 527 -10.33 22.31 -22.00
C GLU A 527 -9.39 21.96 -23.16
N THR A 528 -9.96 21.69 -24.33
CA THR A 528 -9.21 21.37 -25.56
C THR A 528 -8.99 22.61 -26.44
N GLY A 529 -9.79 23.67 -26.24
CA GLY A 529 -9.83 24.81 -27.15
C GLY A 529 -10.60 24.55 -28.45
N GLY A 530 -11.30 23.41 -28.55
CA GLY A 530 -11.98 22.94 -29.76
C GLY A 530 -11.09 22.13 -30.70
N ASP A 531 -9.84 21.86 -30.31
CA ASP A 531 -8.88 21.08 -31.09
C ASP A 531 -9.27 19.59 -31.09
N SER A 532 -9.03 18.92 -32.22
CA SER A 532 -9.35 17.50 -32.44
C SER A 532 -8.09 16.64 -32.37
N VAL A 533 -8.23 15.44 -31.78
CA VAL A 533 -7.15 14.48 -31.57
C VAL A 533 -7.42 13.20 -32.35
N ALA A 534 -6.48 12.80 -33.20
CA ALA A 534 -6.44 11.47 -33.78
C ALA A 534 -5.54 10.56 -32.92
N TYR A 535 -6.04 9.44 -32.42
CA TYR A 535 -5.17 8.39 -31.89
C TYR A 535 -5.01 7.30 -32.94
N ILE A 536 -3.76 7.01 -33.29
CA ILE A 536 -3.42 6.14 -34.41
C ILE A 536 -3.56 4.68 -33.97
N THR A 537 -4.33 3.92 -34.73
CA THR A 537 -4.70 2.54 -34.44
C THR A 537 -4.22 1.60 -35.54
N THR A 538 -4.02 0.32 -35.20
CA THR A 538 -3.61 -0.72 -36.16
C THR A 538 -4.79 -1.29 -36.96
N GLY A 539 -6.00 -1.12 -36.42
CA GLY A 539 -7.30 -1.44 -37.00
C GLY A 539 -8.38 -0.89 -36.06
N ASP A 540 -9.66 -1.16 -36.34
CA ASP A 540 -10.76 -0.70 -35.47
C ASP A 540 -10.52 -1.16 -34.01
N PRO A 541 -10.53 -0.27 -32.99
CA PRO A 541 -10.32 -0.65 -31.60
C PRO A 541 -11.22 -1.81 -31.15
N GLY A 542 -10.64 -2.79 -30.47
CA GLY A 542 -11.38 -3.97 -30.00
C GLY A 542 -11.78 -4.96 -31.11
N SER A 543 -11.39 -4.74 -32.38
CA SER A 543 -11.58 -5.69 -33.47
C SER A 543 -10.49 -6.77 -33.49
N ALA A 544 -10.51 -7.68 -34.47
CA ALA A 544 -9.43 -8.66 -34.65
C ALA A 544 -8.18 -8.06 -35.32
N ASP A 545 -8.35 -6.90 -35.96
CA ASP A 545 -7.29 -6.17 -36.66
C ASP A 545 -6.55 -5.21 -35.71
N ASP A 546 -7.06 -4.99 -34.49
CA ASP A 546 -6.35 -4.31 -33.41
C ASP A 546 -5.22 -5.22 -32.85
N ALA A 547 -3.98 -4.92 -33.22
CA ALA A 547 -2.79 -5.65 -32.81
C ALA A 547 -2.44 -5.48 -31.31
N LEU A 548 -2.96 -4.45 -30.63
CA LEU A 548 -2.72 -4.21 -29.22
C LEU A 548 -3.78 -4.87 -28.31
N ARG A 549 -4.87 -5.37 -28.90
CA ARG A 549 -5.92 -6.12 -28.22
C ARG A 549 -5.39 -7.41 -27.60
N ARG A 550 -5.85 -7.73 -26.40
CA ARG A 550 -5.60 -9.00 -25.69
C ARG A 550 -6.91 -9.65 -25.28
N THR A 551 -7.05 -10.94 -25.55
CA THR A 551 -8.20 -11.75 -25.12
C THR A 551 -7.76 -13.09 -24.56
N GLU A 552 -8.55 -13.69 -23.67
CA GLU A 552 -8.22 -15.01 -23.11
C GLU A 552 -8.10 -16.08 -24.19
N SER A 553 -8.81 -15.91 -25.31
CA SER A 553 -8.80 -16.86 -26.44
C SER A 553 -7.45 -16.97 -27.17
N GLN A 554 -6.55 -16.00 -26.95
CA GLN A 554 -5.20 -15.99 -27.50
C GLN A 554 -4.20 -16.80 -26.65
N LEU A 555 -4.58 -17.18 -25.43
CA LEU A 555 -3.70 -17.92 -24.51
C LEU A 555 -3.46 -19.35 -25.00
N SER A 556 -2.22 -19.81 -24.84
CA SER A 556 -1.82 -21.21 -24.98
C SER A 556 -1.27 -21.69 -23.65
N PHE A 557 -2.11 -22.34 -22.85
CA PHE A 557 -1.72 -22.82 -21.53
C PHE A 557 -0.73 -23.98 -21.59
N ASP A 558 0.27 -23.93 -20.73
CA ASP A 558 1.14 -25.06 -20.46
C ASP A 558 0.52 -25.97 -19.38
N PRO A 559 0.05 -27.18 -19.74
CA PRO A 559 -0.55 -28.10 -18.79
C PRO A 559 0.46 -28.64 -17.76
N ASP A 560 1.77 -28.48 -17.99
CA ASP A 560 2.85 -28.90 -17.11
C ASP A 560 3.44 -27.71 -16.31
N THR A 561 2.65 -26.65 -16.05
CA THR A 561 3.06 -25.52 -15.20
C THR A 561 3.50 -26.03 -13.82
N GLN A 562 4.75 -25.74 -13.43
CA GLN A 562 5.32 -26.19 -12.16
C GLN A 562 5.80 -25.01 -11.34
N PHE A 563 5.36 -24.93 -10.09
CA PHE A 563 5.84 -23.97 -9.12
C PHE A 563 6.68 -24.69 -8.07
N TYR A 564 7.86 -24.15 -7.78
CA TYR A 564 8.71 -24.66 -6.74
C TYR A 564 9.13 -23.51 -5.83
N GLU A 565 9.03 -23.71 -4.52
CA GLU A 565 9.43 -22.75 -3.52
C GLU A 565 10.41 -23.39 -2.55
N THR A 566 11.41 -22.62 -2.14
CA THR A 566 12.38 -22.99 -1.12
C THR A 566 12.61 -21.83 -0.19
N THR A 567 12.67 -22.17 1.08
CA THR A 567 12.96 -21.23 2.15
C THR A 567 14.21 -21.69 2.87
N GLU A 568 15.19 -20.80 2.99
CA GLU A 568 16.46 -21.09 3.66
C GLU A 568 16.84 -19.99 4.65
N GLU A 569 17.30 -20.40 5.83
CA GLU A 569 17.79 -19.48 6.85
C GLU A 569 19.28 -19.19 6.66
N THR A 570 19.69 -17.94 6.86
CA THR A 570 21.09 -17.56 6.79
C THR A 570 21.43 -16.42 7.75
N GLU A 571 22.65 -16.41 8.25
CA GLU A 571 23.15 -15.33 9.11
C GLU A 571 23.92 -14.34 8.25
N LEU A 572 23.40 -13.12 8.16
CA LEU A 572 24.10 -12.00 7.55
C LEU A 572 25.28 -11.61 8.41
N ALA A 573 26.45 -11.42 7.79
CA ALA A 573 27.58 -10.78 8.42
C ALA A 573 27.30 -9.28 8.67
N ALA A 574 28.16 -8.65 9.47
CA ALA A 574 28.10 -7.22 9.77
C ALA A 574 28.59 -6.32 8.62
N ASP A 575 29.03 -6.93 7.51
CA ASP A 575 29.53 -6.24 6.31
C ASP A 575 28.77 -6.73 5.06
N ARG A 576 29.34 -7.66 4.29
CA ARG A 576 28.76 -8.16 3.04
C ARG A 576 28.59 -9.66 3.11
N THR A 577 27.38 -10.13 2.84
CA THR A 577 27.06 -11.56 2.72
C THR A 577 26.72 -11.84 1.26
N GLU A 578 27.25 -12.92 0.71
CA GLU A 578 26.87 -13.41 -0.61
C GLU A 578 26.18 -14.75 -0.46
N LEU A 579 24.93 -14.83 -0.91
CA LEU A 579 24.14 -16.05 -0.98
C LEU A 579 24.09 -16.49 -2.43
N THR A 580 24.44 -17.74 -2.69
CA THR A 580 24.40 -18.31 -4.05
C THR A 580 23.40 -19.43 -4.12
N PHE A 581 22.66 -19.50 -5.21
CA PHE A 581 21.72 -20.59 -5.47
C PHE A 581 21.72 -20.97 -6.95
N ASP A 582 21.45 -22.24 -7.23
CA ASP A 582 21.43 -22.76 -8.59
C ASP A 582 20.00 -22.83 -9.13
N VAL A 583 19.80 -22.29 -10.32
CA VAL A 583 18.63 -22.50 -11.17
C VAL A 583 19.02 -23.55 -12.19
N THR A 584 18.38 -24.72 -12.18
CA THR A 584 18.80 -25.87 -13.01
C THR A 584 17.91 -26.09 -14.22
N GLU A 585 16.70 -25.61 -14.14
CA GLU A 585 15.63 -25.65 -15.12
C GLU A 585 15.96 -24.67 -16.26
N THR A 586 15.83 -25.11 -17.51
CA THR A 586 16.08 -24.26 -18.69
C THR A 586 14.82 -23.60 -19.21
N ASP A 587 13.66 -24.00 -18.70
CA ASP A 587 12.35 -23.69 -19.27
C ASP A 587 11.51 -22.85 -18.27
N LEU A 588 12.18 -22.05 -17.43
CA LEU A 588 11.49 -21.18 -16.50
C LEU A 588 10.81 -20.01 -17.21
N ASN A 589 9.60 -19.70 -16.79
CA ASN A 589 8.89 -18.46 -17.11
C ASN A 589 9.38 -17.34 -16.18
N SER A 590 9.52 -17.64 -14.89
CA SER A 590 9.98 -16.67 -13.90
C SER A 590 10.62 -17.33 -12.69
N MET A 591 11.37 -16.54 -11.92
CA MET A 591 11.81 -16.87 -10.59
C MET A 591 11.69 -15.66 -9.67
N GLY A 592 11.63 -15.89 -8.37
CA GLY A 592 11.71 -14.83 -7.38
C GLY A 592 12.67 -15.12 -6.24
N VAL A 593 13.17 -14.05 -5.65
CA VAL A 593 14.04 -14.04 -4.47
C VAL A 593 13.53 -12.96 -3.54
N HIS A 594 13.24 -13.33 -2.30
CA HIS A 594 12.82 -12.41 -1.26
C HIS A 594 13.60 -12.69 0.01
N LEU A 595 14.25 -11.65 0.54
CA LEU A 595 14.99 -11.72 1.80
C LEU A 595 14.14 -11.12 2.92
N HIS A 596 13.53 -11.98 3.73
CA HIS A 596 12.77 -11.59 4.90
C HIS A 596 13.69 -11.36 6.08
N GLY A 597 13.62 -10.16 6.62
CA GLY A 597 14.40 -9.75 7.79
C GLY A 597 13.89 -8.43 8.31
N GLN A 598 13.07 -8.51 9.35
CA GLN A 598 12.29 -7.39 9.86
C GLN A 598 13.15 -6.25 10.41
N ASP A 599 14.29 -6.59 11.00
CA ASP A 599 15.26 -5.62 11.50
C ASP A 599 16.42 -5.41 10.53
N VAL A 600 16.37 -5.96 9.31
CA VAL A 600 17.48 -5.85 8.36
C VAL A 600 17.44 -4.51 7.65
N ILE A 601 18.59 -3.85 7.68
CA ILE A 601 18.84 -2.65 6.89
C ILE A 601 20.03 -3.00 6.03
N ALA A 602 19.80 -3.22 4.75
CA ALA A 602 20.83 -3.66 3.83
C ALA A 602 20.59 -3.14 2.41
N ASP A 603 21.68 -2.95 1.68
CA ASP A 603 21.60 -2.88 0.22
C ASP A 603 21.58 -4.30 -0.35
N LEU A 604 20.78 -4.50 -1.38
CA LEU A 604 20.69 -5.76 -2.11
C LEU A 604 21.17 -5.59 -3.55
N GLU A 605 21.88 -6.60 -4.03
CA GLU A 605 22.33 -6.70 -5.41
C GLU A 605 22.11 -8.15 -5.87
N LEU A 606 21.16 -8.39 -6.77
CA LEU A 606 20.95 -9.70 -7.39
C LEU A 606 21.73 -9.78 -8.70
N ARG A 607 22.63 -10.76 -8.81
CA ARG A 607 23.44 -11.01 -10.01
C ARG A 607 23.09 -12.31 -10.70
N SER A 608 23.05 -12.25 -12.03
CA SER A 608 22.84 -13.39 -12.91
C SER A 608 24.06 -14.32 -12.96
N PRO A 609 23.94 -15.51 -13.59
CA PRO A 609 25.06 -16.43 -13.77
C PRO A 609 26.21 -15.85 -14.62
N SER A 610 25.95 -14.82 -15.44
CA SER A 610 27.00 -14.12 -16.20
C SER A 610 27.81 -13.15 -15.32
N GLY A 611 27.33 -12.87 -14.10
CA GLY A 611 27.87 -11.88 -13.18
C GLY A 611 27.32 -10.46 -13.38
N GLU A 612 26.34 -10.29 -14.26
CA GLU A 612 25.62 -9.04 -14.46
C GLU A 612 24.64 -8.78 -13.33
N THR A 613 24.58 -7.54 -12.84
CA THR A 613 23.58 -7.13 -11.86
C THR A 613 22.23 -6.95 -12.54
N VAL A 614 21.24 -7.73 -12.09
CA VAL A 614 19.87 -7.71 -12.60
C VAL A 614 19.00 -6.79 -11.75
N TYR A 615 19.21 -6.77 -10.43
CA TYR A 615 18.52 -5.86 -9.53
C TYR A 615 19.46 -5.23 -8.51
N GLU A 616 19.18 -3.99 -8.16
CA GLU A 616 19.79 -3.27 -7.06
C GLU A 616 18.71 -2.63 -6.19
N PHE A 617 18.94 -2.62 -4.89
CA PHE A 617 18.12 -1.92 -3.92
C PHE A 617 19.00 -1.26 -2.88
N GLU A 618 18.77 0.03 -2.66
CA GLU A 618 19.44 0.79 -1.60
C GLU A 618 18.56 0.80 -0.35
N GLY A 619 19.09 0.24 0.74
CA GLY A 619 18.38 0.12 2.02
C GLY A 619 18.33 1.43 2.80
N VAL A 620 19.13 2.42 2.45
CA VAL A 620 19.18 3.74 3.10
C VAL A 620 19.31 4.83 2.05
N THR A 621 18.28 5.66 1.92
CA THR A 621 18.29 6.85 1.06
C THR A 621 18.14 8.11 1.91
N GLU A 622 18.22 9.30 1.30
CA GLU A 622 17.89 10.56 2.00
C GLU A 622 16.42 10.57 2.50
N GLU A 623 15.55 9.79 1.87
CA GLU A 623 14.10 9.79 2.11
C GLU A 623 13.62 8.61 2.98
N ARG A 624 14.45 7.58 3.19
CA ARG A 624 14.02 6.34 3.84
C ARG A 624 15.20 5.60 4.48
N VAL A 625 14.95 5.01 5.66
CA VAL A 625 15.90 4.11 6.33
C VAL A 625 15.25 2.75 6.54
N GLY A 626 15.81 1.71 5.94
CA GLY A 626 15.39 0.33 6.11
C GLY A 626 14.58 -0.24 4.95
N GLY A 627 14.04 -1.43 5.20
CA GLY A 627 13.25 -2.21 4.27
C GLY A 627 11.94 -1.56 3.81
N LYS A 628 11.38 -2.12 2.74
CA LYS A 628 9.98 -2.05 2.31
C LYS A 628 9.12 -2.86 3.31
N CYS A 629 7.80 -2.73 3.36
CA CYS A 629 6.99 -3.37 4.42
C CYS A 629 7.36 -4.87 4.58
N CYS A 630 7.74 -5.31 5.79
CA CYS A 630 8.31 -6.63 6.18
C CYS A 630 9.82 -6.88 6.05
N GLY A 631 10.59 -5.95 5.48
CA GLY A 631 12.02 -6.14 5.22
C GLY A 631 12.42 -5.71 3.81
N LEU A 632 13.28 -6.46 3.14
CA LEU A 632 13.87 -6.04 1.86
C LEU A 632 12.94 -6.36 0.67
N PRO A 633 13.08 -5.73 -0.51
CA PRO A 633 12.20 -6.03 -1.64
C PRO A 633 12.23 -7.50 -2.06
N GLU A 634 11.10 -7.97 -2.59
CA GLU A 634 11.07 -9.14 -3.48
C GLU A 634 11.60 -8.73 -4.87
N PHE A 635 12.47 -9.57 -5.43
CA PHE A 635 12.94 -9.48 -6.81
C PHE A 635 12.38 -10.64 -7.61
N THR A 636 11.65 -10.34 -8.69
CA THR A 636 11.14 -11.32 -9.66
C THR A 636 11.89 -11.17 -10.98
N VAL A 637 12.48 -12.24 -11.50
CA VAL A 637 13.17 -12.24 -12.81
C VAL A 637 12.33 -13.04 -13.80
N SER A 638 12.02 -12.43 -14.95
CA SER A 638 11.41 -13.10 -16.10
C SER A 638 12.46 -13.86 -16.92
N ASP A 639 12.10 -15.04 -17.44
CA ASP A 639 12.96 -15.94 -18.23
C ASP A 639 14.41 -16.07 -17.68
N PRO A 640 14.59 -16.46 -16.40
CA PRO A 640 15.91 -16.47 -15.78
C PRO A 640 16.87 -17.48 -16.45
N ASP A 641 18.12 -17.05 -16.66
CA ASP A 641 19.18 -17.93 -17.15
C ASP A 641 19.46 -19.10 -16.18
N PRO A 642 19.64 -20.33 -16.69
CA PRO A 642 20.09 -21.44 -15.87
C PRO A 642 21.53 -21.21 -15.41
N GLY A 643 21.81 -21.53 -14.15
CA GLY A 643 23.13 -21.39 -13.54
C GLY A 643 23.08 -20.87 -12.11
N THR A 644 24.24 -20.45 -11.61
CA THR A 644 24.38 -19.96 -10.24
C THR A 644 24.08 -18.46 -10.17
N TRP A 645 23.00 -18.11 -9.50
CA TRP A 645 22.64 -16.75 -9.15
C TRP A 645 23.27 -16.35 -7.82
N THR A 646 23.55 -15.06 -7.65
CA THR A 646 24.14 -14.52 -6.42
C THR A 646 23.34 -13.34 -5.89
N LEU A 647 22.79 -13.46 -4.69
CA LEU A 647 22.26 -12.33 -3.92
C LEU A 647 23.37 -11.80 -3.00
N SER A 648 23.83 -10.59 -3.27
CA SER A 648 24.78 -9.88 -2.43
C SER A 648 24.03 -8.92 -1.51
N ILE A 649 24.39 -8.93 -0.23
CA ILE A 649 23.68 -8.22 0.83
C ILE A 649 24.72 -7.41 1.62
N ALA A 650 24.66 -6.09 1.55
CA ALA A 650 25.50 -5.20 2.33
C ALA A 650 24.73 -4.72 3.56
N ASN A 651 24.96 -5.36 4.72
CA ASN A 651 24.25 -5.08 5.96
C ASN A 651 24.81 -3.81 6.64
N TYR A 652 23.94 -2.88 6.99
CA TYR A 652 24.30 -1.65 7.70
C TYR A 652 24.51 -1.86 9.21
N GLN A 653 24.22 -3.05 9.74
CA GLN A 653 24.29 -3.32 11.17
C GLN A 653 25.58 -4.01 11.59
N GLU A 654 26.17 -3.55 12.71
CA GLU A 654 27.42 -4.10 13.26
C GLU A 654 27.27 -5.53 13.83
N ALA A 655 26.04 -5.99 14.06
CA ALA A 655 25.74 -7.35 14.51
C ALA A 655 25.19 -8.16 13.35
N GLY A 656 25.63 -9.42 13.25
CA GLY A 656 25.05 -10.34 12.29
C GLY A 656 23.58 -10.61 12.60
N GLN A 657 22.76 -10.67 11.56
CA GLN A 657 21.32 -10.86 11.65
C GLN A 657 20.91 -12.17 10.99
N LEU A 658 20.00 -12.91 11.62
CA LEU A 658 19.40 -14.07 10.99
C LEU A 658 18.27 -13.60 10.08
N VAL A 659 18.27 -14.10 8.85
CA VAL A 659 17.27 -13.77 7.82
C VAL A 659 16.79 -15.04 7.15
N GLU A 660 15.57 -14.97 6.63
CA GLU A 660 15.00 -16.01 5.80
C GLU A 660 15.10 -15.57 4.34
N MET A 661 15.70 -16.40 3.49
CA MET A 661 15.68 -16.21 2.05
C MET A 661 14.65 -17.16 1.45
N GLN A 662 13.54 -16.60 1.00
CA GLN A 662 12.56 -17.29 0.19
C GLN A 662 12.98 -17.17 -1.28
N ARG A 663 12.90 -18.30 -1.99
CA ARG A 663 13.20 -18.40 -3.42
C ARG A 663 12.12 -19.22 -4.06
N TRP A 664 11.69 -18.82 -5.24
CA TRP A 664 10.72 -19.61 -5.99
C TRP A 664 11.00 -19.59 -7.49
N THR A 665 10.51 -20.59 -8.19
CA THR A 665 10.57 -20.71 -9.65
C THR A 665 9.19 -21.10 -10.18
N LEU A 666 8.84 -20.57 -11.35
CA LEU A 666 7.66 -20.94 -12.12
C LEU A 666 8.12 -21.43 -13.49
N ALA A 667 7.98 -22.73 -13.75
CA ALA A 667 8.28 -23.34 -15.04
C ALA A 667 7.02 -23.37 -15.91
N ALA A 668 7.12 -22.80 -17.11
CA ALA A 668 6.11 -22.89 -18.15
C ALA A 668 6.76 -22.61 -19.52
N GLN A 669 6.53 -23.51 -20.50
CA GLN A 669 6.99 -23.38 -21.88
C GLN A 669 6.13 -22.42 -22.72
N SER A 670 4.88 -22.20 -22.30
CA SER A 670 3.95 -21.22 -22.86
C SER A 670 3.29 -20.40 -21.72
N ASN A 671 2.04 -19.97 -21.85
CA ASN A 671 1.36 -19.25 -20.78
C ASN A 671 1.21 -20.15 -19.53
N PRO A 672 1.57 -19.66 -18.33
CA PRO A 672 1.27 -20.38 -17.08
C PRO A 672 -0.23 -20.67 -16.99
N ASP A 673 -0.59 -21.92 -16.69
CA ASP A 673 -1.97 -22.33 -16.51
C ASP A 673 -2.39 -22.11 -15.05
N PRO A 674 -3.35 -21.19 -14.77
CA PRO A 674 -3.79 -20.93 -13.41
C PRO A 674 -4.46 -22.14 -12.75
N SER A 675 -4.93 -23.13 -13.50
CA SER A 675 -5.61 -24.31 -12.95
C SER A 675 -4.65 -25.37 -12.43
N SER A 676 -3.38 -25.36 -12.85
CA SER A 676 -2.38 -26.38 -12.54
C SER A 676 -1.25 -25.90 -11.63
N VAL A 677 -1.39 -24.73 -11.00
CA VAL A 677 -0.40 -24.19 -10.06
C VAL A 677 -0.23 -25.13 -8.86
N ASP A 678 0.99 -25.67 -8.68
CA ASP A 678 1.27 -26.71 -7.67
C ASP A 678 1.18 -26.18 -6.22
N SER A 679 1.55 -24.91 -5.95
CA SER A 679 1.36 -24.28 -4.62
C SER A 679 -0.12 -24.22 -4.22
N TRP A 680 -1.02 -24.24 -5.19
CA TRP A 680 -2.48 -24.30 -5.00
C TRP A 680 -3.00 -25.75 -4.99
N GLY A 681 -2.12 -26.74 -4.85
CA GLY A 681 -2.47 -28.16 -4.78
C GLY A 681 -2.76 -28.80 -6.14
N ASN A 682 -2.42 -28.14 -7.25
CA ASN A 682 -2.89 -28.48 -8.61
C ASN A 682 -4.43 -28.43 -8.74
N GLU A 683 -5.06 -27.57 -7.94
CA GLU A 683 -6.50 -27.31 -7.92
C GLU A 683 -6.75 -25.81 -8.07
N GLY A 684 -6.07 -25.16 -9.02
CA GLY A 684 -6.11 -23.71 -9.17
C GLY A 684 -7.38 -23.17 -9.84
N TYR A 685 -7.33 -21.92 -10.30
CA TYR A 685 -8.48 -21.25 -10.92
C TYR A 685 -8.55 -21.50 -12.42
N GLU A 686 -9.76 -21.58 -12.98
CA GLU A 686 -9.94 -21.42 -14.42
C GLU A 686 -9.69 -19.96 -14.83
N GLN A 687 -9.09 -19.74 -16.01
CA GLN A 687 -8.89 -18.40 -16.54
C GLN A 687 -10.24 -17.71 -16.82
N THR A 688 -10.49 -16.59 -16.14
CA THR A 688 -11.63 -15.72 -16.44
C THR A 688 -11.44 -15.06 -17.80
N ALA A 689 -12.52 -14.96 -18.59
CA ALA A 689 -12.50 -14.29 -19.89
C ALA A 689 -12.27 -12.78 -19.75
N TYR A 690 -11.58 -12.18 -20.73
CA TYR A 690 -11.30 -10.75 -20.78
C TYR A 690 -11.06 -10.29 -22.22
N ASP A 691 -11.32 -9.01 -22.48
CA ASP A 691 -11.09 -8.39 -23.78
C ASP A 691 -10.62 -6.96 -23.53
N VAL A 692 -9.34 -6.71 -23.74
CA VAL A 692 -8.70 -5.45 -23.35
C VAL A 692 -7.85 -4.85 -24.45
N THR A 693 -7.82 -3.53 -24.51
CA THR A 693 -6.98 -2.75 -25.43
C THR A 693 -6.59 -1.41 -24.80
N PRO A 694 -5.34 -0.95 -24.92
CA PRO A 694 -4.94 0.36 -24.39
C PRO A 694 -5.70 1.52 -25.05
N PHE A 695 -6.32 1.31 -26.22
CA PHE A 695 -7.13 2.34 -26.88
C PHE A 695 -8.39 2.73 -26.09
N GLN A 696 -8.87 1.90 -25.15
CA GLN A 696 -9.97 2.24 -24.25
C GLN A 696 -9.68 3.53 -23.46
N PHE A 697 -8.40 3.84 -23.20
CA PHE A 697 -8.02 5.09 -22.53
C PHE A 697 -8.56 6.31 -23.26
N PHE A 698 -8.53 6.35 -24.60
CA PHE A 698 -8.95 7.53 -25.35
C PHE A 698 -10.47 7.71 -25.30
N GLU A 699 -11.23 6.61 -25.30
CA GLU A 699 -12.68 6.65 -25.06
C GLU A 699 -12.98 7.19 -23.66
N ASP A 700 -12.32 6.64 -22.62
CA ASP A 700 -12.52 7.03 -21.22
C ASP A 700 -12.01 8.46 -20.93
N TYR A 701 -11.02 8.94 -21.68
CA TYR A 701 -10.52 10.31 -21.64
C TYR A 701 -11.55 11.32 -22.19
N GLN A 702 -12.29 10.92 -23.24
CA GLN A 702 -13.39 11.72 -23.78
C GLN A 702 -14.62 11.65 -22.89
N SER A 703 -15.04 10.45 -22.52
CA SER A 703 -16.18 10.21 -21.66
C SER A 703 -16.16 8.83 -21.02
N ALA A 704 -16.52 8.73 -19.74
CA ALA A 704 -16.66 7.46 -19.05
C ALA A 704 -18.01 7.37 -18.34
N GLU A 705 -18.60 6.18 -18.33
CA GLU A 705 -19.71 5.85 -17.44
C GLU A 705 -19.15 5.37 -16.11
N LYS A 706 -19.53 6.04 -15.02
CA LYS A 706 -19.23 5.56 -13.67
C LYS A 706 -20.47 5.70 -12.79
N ARG A 707 -20.73 4.67 -11.97
CA ARG A 707 -21.90 4.60 -11.07
C ARG A 707 -23.23 4.88 -11.81
N GLY A 708 -23.35 4.31 -13.02
CA GLY A 708 -24.54 4.45 -13.89
C GLY A 708 -24.73 5.82 -14.53
N THR A 709 -23.70 6.69 -14.51
CA THR A 709 -23.75 8.04 -15.07
C THR A 709 -22.63 8.26 -16.07
N LEU A 710 -22.99 8.41 -17.35
CA LEU A 710 -22.06 8.82 -18.41
C LEU A 710 -21.68 10.29 -18.24
N ARG A 711 -20.37 10.57 -18.20
CA ARG A 711 -19.83 11.93 -18.10
C ARG A 711 -18.88 12.19 -19.26
N THR A 712 -19.09 13.31 -19.94
CA THR A 712 -18.16 13.82 -20.94
C THR A 712 -17.18 14.75 -20.24
N PHE A 713 -15.89 14.54 -20.51
CA PHE A 713 -14.82 15.33 -19.89
C PHE A 713 -14.30 16.41 -20.83
N ILE A 714 -14.32 16.22 -22.14
CA ILE A 714 -13.91 17.26 -23.09
C ILE A 714 -15.02 18.31 -23.30
N ASP A 715 -14.65 19.59 -23.32
CA ASP A 715 -15.58 20.73 -23.42
C ASP A 715 -16.07 20.98 -24.85
N ASP A 716 -15.14 20.88 -25.80
CA ASP A 716 -15.30 20.96 -27.26
C ASP A 716 -14.22 20.08 -27.93
N GLY A 717 -14.28 19.89 -29.26
CA GLY A 717 -13.34 19.02 -30.00
C GLY A 717 -13.68 17.52 -29.96
N THR A 718 -12.80 16.67 -30.49
CA THR A 718 -13.00 15.22 -30.59
C THR A 718 -11.72 14.42 -30.29
N VAL A 719 -11.88 13.16 -29.92
CA VAL A 719 -10.79 12.19 -29.74
C VAL A 719 -11.19 10.93 -30.52
N ASP A 720 -10.65 10.76 -31.72
CA ASP A 720 -11.14 9.77 -32.67
C ASP A 720 -10.04 8.75 -33.05
N PRO A 721 -10.40 7.47 -33.24
CA PRO A 721 -9.48 6.48 -33.81
C PRO A 721 -9.25 6.77 -35.29
N VAL A 722 -7.99 6.76 -35.70
CA VAL A 722 -7.59 6.83 -37.12
C VAL A 722 -6.68 5.64 -37.41
N THR A 723 -6.99 4.82 -38.41
CA THR A 723 -6.15 3.65 -38.71
C THR A 723 -4.86 4.07 -39.42
N VAL A 724 -3.82 3.25 -39.31
CA VAL A 724 -2.57 3.42 -40.09
C VAL A 724 -2.85 3.61 -41.59
N GLU A 725 -3.83 2.90 -42.14
CA GLU A 725 -4.21 3.02 -43.55
C GLU A 725 -4.88 4.36 -43.87
N ASP A 726 -5.69 4.89 -42.96
CA ASP A 726 -6.30 6.22 -43.11
C ASP A 726 -5.26 7.34 -42.99
N VAL A 727 -4.25 7.18 -42.13
CA VAL A 727 -3.12 8.12 -42.02
C VAL A 727 -2.39 8.26 -43.37
N LYS A 728 -2.07 7.13 -44.03
CA LYS A 728 -1.46 7.14 -45.38
C LYS A 728 -2.32 7.83 -46.43
N GLN A 729 -3.64 7.80 -46.23
CA GLN A 729 -4.61 8.44 -47.13
C GLN A 729 -4.84 9.92 -46.81
N GLY A 730 -4.11 10.48 -45.82
CA GLY A 730 -4.15 11.90 -45.46
C GLY A 730 -5.22 12.27 -44.43
N ALA A 731 -5.71 11.31 -43.63
CA ALA A 731 -6.75 11.58 -42.63
C ALA A 731 -6.32 12.59 -41.55
N LEU A 732 -5.01 12.75 -41.30
CA LEU A 732 -4.50 13.68 -40.28
C LEU A 732 -4.74 15.17 -40.64
N ASP A 733 -5.07 15.50 -41.89
CA ASP A 733 -5.44 16.87 -42.31
C ASP A 733 -6.67 17.43 -41.57
N GLU A 734 -7.48 16.56 -40.94
CA GLU A 734 -8.68 16.93 -40.20
C GLU A 734 -8.45 17.18 -38.69
N TYR A 735 -7.22 16.98 -38.21
CA TYR A 735 -6.88 17.00 -36.78
C TYR A 735 -5.78 17.99 -36.45
N GLU A 736 -5.79 18.52 -35.22
CA GLU A 736 -4.71 19.36 -34.69
C GLU A 736 -3.65 18.53 -33.95
N HIS A 737 -4.03 17.38 -33.41
CA HIS A 737 -3.14 16.50 -32.65
C HIS A 737 -3.21 15.06 -33.17
N ALA A 738 -2.08 14.37 -33.15
CA ALA A 738 -1.96 12.94 -33.42
C ALA A 738 -1.24 12.24 -32.26
N VAL A 739 -1.72 11.08 -31.84
CA VAL A 739 -1.10 10.25 -30.79
C VAL A 739 -0.74 8.89 -31.36
N LEU A 740 0.54 8.52 -31.23
CA LEU A 740 1.11 7.26 -31.70
C LEU A 740 1.68 6.45 -30.54
N ILE A 741 1.10 5.27 -30.28
CA ILE A 741 1.51 4.38 -29.17
C ILE A 741 2.22 3.10 -29.65
N HIS A 742 2.35 2.88 -30.96
CA HIS A 742 2.85 1.63 -31.53
C HIS A 742 3.78 1.80 -32.73
N ASP A 743 4.55 0.77 -33.05
CA ASP A 743 5.45 0.69 -34.22
C ASP A 743 4.97 -0.31 -35.28
N TYR A 744 3.66 -0.54 -35.43
CA TYR A 744 3.07 -1.59 -36.29
C TYR A 744 3.56 -1.66 -37.75
N VAL A 745 4.07 -0.56 -38.29
CA VAL A 745 4.65 -0.50 -39.65
C VAL A 745 6.19 -0.55 -39.67
N SER A 746 6.84 -0.74 -38.53
CA SER A 746 8.30 -0.84 -38.39
C SER A 746 8.75 -2.31 -38.51
N PRO A 747 9.93 -2.61 -39.12
CA PRO A 747 10.42 -3.96 -39.43
C PRO A 747 10.66 -4.92 -38.25
N THR A 748 10.16 -4.65 -37.05
CA THR A 748 10.62 -5.33 -35.83
C THR A 748 9.53 -6.07 -35.08
N GLU A 749 9.86 -7.28 -34.58
CA GLU A 749 8.99 -8.16 -33.76
C GLU A 749 8.63 -7.54 -32.38
N ARG A 750 8.76 -6.22 -32.20
CA ARG A 750 8.80 -5.53 -30.89
C ARG A 750 7.42 -5.33 -30.25
N ILE A 751 6.34 -5.33 -31.04
CA ILE A 751 4.96 -5.43 -30.53
C ILE A 751 4.75 -6.74 -29.77
N SER A 752 5.52 -7.79 -30.10
CA SER A 752 5.54 -9.07 -29.38
C SER A 752 6.68 -9.23 -28.35
N GLU A 753 7.70 -8.36 -28.33
CA GLU A 753 8.85 -8.49 -27.40
C GLU A 753 8.61 -7.78 -26.05
N GLY A 754 7.63 -8.35 -25.34
CA GLY A 754 7.47 -8.41 -23.87
C GLY A 754 6.72 -9.70 -23.49
N VAL A 755 6.69 -10.63 -24.46
CA VAL A 755 5.84 -11.80 -24.60
C VAL A 755 6.69 -12.94 -25.14
N SER A 756 7.96 -13.04 -24.73
CA SER A 756 9.06 -13.84 -25.31
C SER A 756 8.78 -15.34 -25.56
N LYS A 757 7.59 -15.86 -25.21
CA LYS A 757 7.11 -17.19 -25.60
C LYS A 757 5.68 -17.28 -26.16
N ASN A 758 4.88 -16.20 -26.31
CA ASN A 758 3.53 -16.33 -26.88
C ASN A 758 3.53 -16.13 -28.39
N VAL A 759 3.80 -17.22 -29.08
CA VAL A 759 3.46 -17.40 -30.50
C VAL A 759 1.94 -17.41 -30.62
N ASN A 760 1.29 -16.25 -30.85
CA ASN A 760 -0.02 -16.09 -31.51
C ASN A 760 -0.54 -14.62 -31.55
N ALA A 761 0.31 -13.60 -31.39
CA ALA A 761 -0.03 -12.29 -31.99
C ALA A 761 -0.12 -12.52 -33.50
N ASN A 762 -1.31 -12.38 -34.09
CA ASN A 762 -1.67 -12.57 -35.51
C ASN A 762 -0.50 -13.04 -36.40
N VAL A 763 -0.43 -14.37 -36.63
CA VAL A 763 0.61 -15.11 -37.38
C VAL A 763 0.80 -14.65 -38.86
N GLU A 764 0.14 -13.57 -39.27
CA GLU A 764 0.26 -12.97 -40.61
C GLU A 764 1.05 -11.64 -40.66
N ILE A 765 1.61 -11.15 -39.55
CA ILE A 765 2.49 -9.97 -39.56
C ILE A 765 3.95 -10.44 -39.76
N THR A 766 4.28 -10.84 -41.00
CA THR A 766 5.56 -11.50 -41.29
C THR A 766 6.71 -10.59 -41.74
N GLU A 767 6.52 -9.29 -41.94
CA GLU A 767 7.61 -8.36 -42.32
C GLU A 767 7.08 -6.92 -42.22
N GLY A 768 7.56 -6.13 -41.26
CA GLY A 768 7.38 -4.68 -41.32
C GLY A 768 8.20 -4.14 -42.48
N VAL A 769 7.54 -3.49 -43.42
CA VAL A 769 8.19 -2.68 -44.45
C VAL A 769 8.16 -1.27 -43.88
N THR A 770 9.30 -0.58 -43.74
CA THR A 770 9.30 0.88 -43.56
C THR A 770 8.35 1.45 -44.60
N ASP A 771 7.19 1.90 -44.13
CA ASP A 771 6.11 2.30 -45.01
C ASP A 771 6.26 3.79 -45.24
N ASP A 772 7.06 4.13 -46.26
CA ASP A 772 7.40 5.51 -46.60
C ASP A 772 6.13 6.38 -46.70
N ASP A 773 5.02 5.84 -47.24
CA ASP A 773 3.75 6.57 -47.35
C ASP A 773 3.16 6.94 -45.98
N TYR A 774 3.41 6.16 -44.92
CA TYR A 774 2.95 6.44 -43.57
C TYR A 774 3.85 7.45 -42.85
N THR A 775 5.17 7.29 -42.92
CA THR A 775 6.12 8.23 -42.30
C THR A 775 6.08 9.59 -43.00
N ASP A 776 5.98 9.62 -44.33
CA ASP A 776 5.79 10.85 -45.10
C ASP A 776 4.51 11.59 -44.66
N ALA A 777 3.42 10.88 -44.36
CA ALA A 777 2.18 11.48 -43.87
C ALA A 777 2.31 12.06 -42.45
N LEU A 778 3.12 11.45 -41.58
CA LEU A 778 3.43 12.00 -40.25
C LEU A 778 4.31 13.25 -40.35
N ASP A 779 5.30 13.25 -41.26
CA ASP A 779 6.15 14.40 -41.52
C ASP A 779 5.36 15.57 -42.11
N ASP A 780 4.50 15.31 -43.11
CA ASP A 780 3.59 16.31 -43.69
C ASP A 780 2.65 16.92 -42.63
N PHE A 781 2.18 16.11 -41.67
CA PHE A 781 1.36 16.57 -40.55
C PHE A 781 2.12 17.53 -39.63
N VAL A 782 3.35 17.18 -39.24
CA VAL A 782 4.20 18.02 -38.39
C VAL A 782 4.59 19.32 -39.11
N ASP A 783 4.99 19.25 -40.38
CA ASP A 783 5.33 20.42 -41.21
C ASP A 783 4.15 21.37 -41.43
N SER A 784 2.92 20.84 -41.37
CA SER A 784 1.69 21.64 -41.43
C SER A 784 1.31 22.29 -40.09
N GLY A 785 2.13 22.11 -39.04
CA GLY A 785 1.91 22.65 -37.70
C GLY A 785 1.08 21.74 -36.77
N GLY A 786 0.94 20.47 -37.14
CA GLY A 786 0.31 19.44 -36.31
C GLY A 786 1.15 19.09 -35.08
N ASN A 787 0.47 18.61 -34.03
CA ASN A 787 1.10 18.21 -32.78
C ASN A 787 1.13 16.69 -32.62
N LEU A 788 2.31 16.08 -32.76
CA LEU A 788 2.51 14.64 -32.67
C LEU A 788 3.00 14.23 -31.28
N VAL A 789 2.23 13.39 -30.59
CA VAL A 789 2.63 12.75 -29.34
C VAL A 789 3.02 11.29 -29.64
N VAL A 790 4.25 10.92 -29.28
CA VAL A 790 4.81 9.58 -29.50
C VAL A 790 5.07 8.93 -28.14
N THR A 791 4.57 7.71 -27.95
CA THR A 791 4.79 6.96 -26.72
C THR A 791 4.91 5.45 -26.93
N ASP A 792 5.33 4.75 -25.87
CA ASP A 792 5.55 3.30 -25.84
C ASP A 792 6.42 2.86 -27.04
N THR A 793 6.03 1.79 -27.73
CA THR A 793 6.72 1.31 -28.94
C THR A 793 6.73 2.33 -30.08
N GLY A 794 5.83 3.32 -30.10
CA GLY A 794 5.85 4.42 -31.08
C GLY A 794 7.18 5.16 -31.12
N THR A 795 7.99 5.09 -30.04
CA THR A 795 9.37 5.62 -29.97
C THR A 795 10.24 5.17 -31.15
N TYR A 796 10.02 3.97 -31.68
CA TYR A 796 10.77 3.43 -32.82
C TYR A 796 10.41 4.06 -34.17
N VAL A 797 9.40 4.93 -34.22
CA VAL A 797 9.12 5.76 -35.40
C VAL A 797 9.98 7.03 -35.43
N LEU A 798 10.50 7.49 -34.27
CA LEU A 798 11.32 8.72 -34.22
C LEU A 798 12.54 8.69 -35.17
N PRO A 799 13.30 7.58 -35.31
CA PRO A 799 14.41 7.51 -36.27
C PRO A 799 14.02 7.67 -37.74
N GLU A 800 12.75 7.43 -38.07
CA GLU A 800 12.23 7.41 -39.43
C GLU A 800 11.60 8.76 -39.86
N LEU A 801 11.41 9.70 -38.93
CA LEU A 801 10.86 11.03 -39.22
C LEU A 801 11.93 11.95 -39.83
N ASP A 802 11.61 12.68 -40.89
CA ASP A 802 12.45 13.68 -41.56
C ASP A 802 11.63 14.91 -41.99
N ASN A 803 11.39 15.82 -41.04
CA ASN A 803 10.59 17.03 -41.21
C ASN A 803 11.35 18.32 -40.83
N GLU A 804 10.74 19.49 -41.00
CA GLU A 804 11.35 20.80 -40.72
C GLU A 804 11.82 20.89 -39.25
N LEU A 805 11.06 20.32 -38.31
CA LEU A 805 11.40 20.38 -36.87
C LEU A 805 12.38 19.30 -36.43
N PHE A 806 12.38 18.13 -37.08
CA PHE A 806 13.02 16.93 -36.58
C PHE A 806 13.69 16.09 -37.67
N ASP A 807 15.00 15.88 -37.53
CA ASP A 807 15.83 14.97 -38.33
C ASP A 807 16.09 13.69 -37.52
N GLY A 808 15.23 12.70 -37.71
CA GLY A 808 15.27 11.40 -37.04
C GLY A 808 16.54 10.61 -37.34
N SER A 809 17.25 10.90 -38.45
CA SER A 809 18.49 10.22 -38.81
C SER A 809 19.64 10.45 -37.80
N ALA A 810 19.49 11.45 -36.92
CA ALA A 810 20.37 11.67 -35.79
C ALA A 810 20.22 10.62 -34.67
N ILE A 811 19.10 9.91 -34.62
CA ILE A 811 18.79 8.83 -33.67
C ILE A 811 19.04 7.49 -34.37
N GLY A 812 20.26 6.95 -34.21
CA GLY A 812 20.55 5.60 -34.67
C GLY A 812 19.88 4.53 -33.82
N GLU A 813 19.83 3.28 -34.31
CA GLU A 813 19.25 2.15 -33.58
C GLU A 813 19.87 1.94 -32.18
N SER A 814 21.17 2.23 -32.02
CA SER A 814 21.86 2.18 -30.73
C SER A 814 21.53 3.32 -29.76
N ASN A 815 20.82 4.35 -30.22
CA ASN A 815 20.41 5.50 -29.42
C ASN A 815 19.06 5.30 -28.73
N VAL A 816 18.30 4.27 -29.12
CA VAL A 816 17.08 3.85 -28.41
C VAL A 816 17.42 2.61 -27.57
N GLN A 817 17.14 2.67 -26.28
CA GLN A 817 17.43 1.60 -25.33
C GLN A 817 16.14 1.18 -24.63
N ARG A 818 15.69 -0.05 -24.88
CA ARG A 818 14.63 -0.67 -24.09
C ARG A 818 15.19 -1.10 -22.73
N GLN A 819 14.55 -0.67 -21.66
CA GLN A 819 14.81 -1.09 -20.30
C GLN A 819 13.55 -1.69 -19.68
N PHE A 820 13.73 -2.71 -18.83
CA PHE A 820 12.66 -3.27 -18.01
C PHE A 820 12.92 -2.89 -16.56
N LEU A 821 11.98 -2.16 -15.96
CA LEU A 821 12.08 -1.57 -14.63
C LEU A 821 10.99 -2.13 -13.72
N ASP A 822 11.10 -1.88 -12.40
CA ASP A 822 10.03 -2.25 -11.46
C ASP A 822 8.71 -1.58 -11.82
N VAL A 823 8.80 -0.30 -12.18
CA VAL A 823 7.70 0.51 -12.70
C VAL A 823 8.28 1.48 -13.73
N ALA A 824 7.46 1.88 -14.70
CA ALA A 824 7.84 2.99 -15.59
C ALA A 824 7.84 4.29 -14.78
N ARG A 825 9.02 4.87 -14.58
CA ARG A 825 9.20 6.05 -13.73
C ARG A 825 10.28 6.98 -14.23
N TYR A 826 10.21 8.24 -13.78
CA TYR A 826 11.30 9.20 -13.88
C TYR A 826 12.27 9.06 -12.70
N THR A 827 13.58 9.16 -12.97
CA THR A 827 14.64 9.29 -11.95
C THR A 827 15.09 10.73 -11.75
N ASP A 828 14.82 11.60 -12.72
CA ASP A 828 15.09 13.04 -12.68
C ASP A 828 14.01 13.80 -13.45
N LYS A 829 13.52 14.92 -12.89
CA LYS A 829 12.45 15.74 -13.49
C LYS A 829 12.83 17.22 -13.43
N ASN A 830 12.65 17.91 -14.55
CA ASN A 830 12.63 19.36 -14.60
C ASN A 830 11.21 19.86 -14.38
N LEU A 831 10.81 20.07 -13.13
CA LEU A 831 9.44 20.52 -12.76
C LEU A 831 9.03 21.87 -13.36
N ASP A 832 9.98 22.67 -13.86
CA ASP A 832 9.71 23.93 -14.55
C ASP A 832 9.38 23.72 -16.06
N HIS A 833 9.43 22.49 -16.57
CA HIS A 833 9.15 22.17 -17.97
C HIS A 833 7.64 22.27 -18.28
N PRO A 834 7.21 22.80 -19.43
CA PRO A 834 5.79 22.90 -19.82
C PRO A 834 4.97 21.60 -19.89
N LEU A 835 5.61 20.43 -19.73
CA LEU A 835 4.93 19.13 -19.68
C LEU A 835 4.52 18.74 -18.26
N PHE A 836 4.91 19.55 -17.27
CA PHE A 836 4.46 19.44 -15.89
C PHE A 836 3.75 20.74 -15.51
N ASP A 837 2.63 20.63 -14.83
CA ASP A 837 1.96 21.76 -14.21
C ASP A 837 2.25 21.81 -12.71
N ASP A 838 1.69 22.82 -12.03
CA ASP A 838 1.85 23.01 -10.58
C ASP A 838 1.25 21.87 -9.73
N SER A 839 0.53 20.92 -10.34
CA SER A 839 0.00 19.74 -9.64
C SER A 839 1.01 18.60 -9.58
N VAL A 840 2.07 18.61 -10.40
CA VAL A 840 3.13 17.61 -10.35
C VAL A 840 4.08 17.89 -9.18
N ARG A 841 4.17 16.93 -8.27
CA ARG A 841 4.98 17.01 -7.04
C ARG A 841 6.27 16.20 -7.15
N PRO A 842 7.32 16.54 -6.37
CA PRO A 842 8.59 15.82 -6.39
C PRO A 842 8.45 14.30 -6.19
N ILE A 843 7.57 13.84 -5.30
CA ILE A 843 7.34 12.43 -5.00
C ILE A 843 6.75 11.62 -6.17
N GLN A 844 6.02 12.26 -7.10
CA GLN A 844 5.30 11.57 -8.18
C GLN A 844 6.23 11.22 -9.34
N ASN A 845 6.67 9.97 -9.46
CA ASN A 845 7.62 9.53 -10.47
C ASN A 845 7.04 8.46 -11.41
N GLN A 846 6.10 7.64 -10.95
CA GLN A 846 5.52 6.55 -11.73
C GLN A 846 4.50 7.03 -12.78
N LEU A 847 4.56 6.49 -14.01
CA LEU A 847 3.69 6.88 -15.14
C LEU A 847 2.42 6.02 -15.30
N TRP A 848 2.53 4.72 -15.05
CA TRP A 848 1.42 3.77 -15.09
C TRP A 848 1.70 2.60 -14.13
N LYS A 849 0.65 1.83 -13.79
CA LYS A 849 0.67 0.81 -12.75
C LYS A 849 0.79 -0.60 -13.33
N VAL A 850 1.75 -1.39 -12.84
CA VAL A 850 2.18 -2.62 -13.52
C VAL A 850 1.23 -3.80 -13.35
N GLN A 851 0.79 -4.05 -12.12
CA GLN A 851 0.14 -5.30 -11.75
C GLN A 851 -1.16 -5.55 -12.53
N PRO A 852 -2.10 -4.58 -12.69
CA PRO A 852 -3.37 -4.84 -13.36
C PRO A 852 -3.26 -5.11 -14.87
N LEU A 853 -2.14 -4.73 -15.48
CA LEU A 853 -1.82 -5.01 -16.88
C LEU A 853 -1.08 -6.35 -17.07
N GLY A 854 -0.93 -7.15 -16.02
CA GLY A 854 -0.29 -8.47 -16.07
C GLY A 854 1.23 -8.44 -15.93
N TYR A 855 1.83 -7.26 -15.75
CA TYR A 855 3.26 -7.11 -15.51
C TYR A 855 3.61 -7.50 -14.06
N GLN A 856 4.76 -8.13 -13.88
CA GLN A 856 5.28 -8.51 -12.57
C GLN A 856 5.55 -7.26 -11.71
N VAL A 857 5.54 -7.45 -10.39
CA VAL A 857 5.76 -6.37 -9.40
C VAL A 857 7.20 -5.82 -9.37
N SER A 858 8.11 -6.38 -10.17
CA SER A 858 9.50 -5.92 -10.31
C SER A 858 10.06 -6.23 -11.70
N GLY A 859 10.96 -5.37 -12.20
CA GLY A 859 11.72 -5.45 -13.47
C GLY A 859 11.00 -6.01 -14.69
N SER A 860 9.73 -5.68 -14.88
CA SER A 860 8.97 -6.09 -16.07
C SER A 860 8.32 -4.92 -16.82
N ALA A 861 8.31 -3.71 -16.26
CA ALA A 861 7.74 -2.54 -16.89
C ALA A 861 8.64 -2.02 -18.01
N PRO A 862 8.21 -2.03 -19.29
CA PRO A 862 9.05 -1.57 -20.40
C PRO A 862 9.13 -0.05 -20.45
N MET A 863 10.32 0.47 -20.74
CA MET A 863 10.55 1.85 -21.17
C MET A 863 11.52 1.88 -22.35
N ASP A 864 11.12 2.49 -23.45
CA ASP A 864 11.98 2.73 -24.62
C ASP A 864 12.59 4.12 -24.45
N LEU A 865 13.86 4.19 -24.04
CA LEU A 865 14.55 5.43 -23.65
C LEU A 865 15.50 5.91 -24.76
N VAL A 866 15.63 7.24 -24.93
CA VAL A 866 16.46 7.82 -26.01
C VAL A 866 17.71 8.49 -25.45
N ASP A 867 18.86 8.31 -26.11
CA ASP A 867 20.10 9.02 -25.81
C ASP A 867 19.89 10.55 -25.92
N GLU A 868 20.25 11.28 -24.87
CA GLU A 868 20.02 12.73 -24.81
C GLU A 868 20.78 13.49 -25.90
N SER A 869 22.01 13.08 -26.23
CA SER A 869 22.77 13.79 -27.26
C SER A 869 22.15 13.59 -28.65
N ALA A 870 21.67 12.37 -28.93
CA ALA A 870 20.95 12.07 -30.16
C ALA A 870 19.61 12.84 -30.24
N PHE A 871 18.79 12.79 -29.18
CA PHE A 871 17.50 13.51 -29.13
C PHE A 871 17.68 15.02 -29.34
N LEU A 872 18.65 15.64 -28.67
CA LEU A 872 18.94 17.07 -28.85
C LEU A 872 19.50 17.40 -30.23
N SER A 873 20.20 16.46 -30.88
CA SER A 873 20.75 16.65 -32.23
C SER A 873 19.71 16.43 -33.32
N ALA A 874 18.64 15.68 -33.04
CA ALA A 874 17.53 15.47 -33.94
C ALA A 874 16.67 16.73 -34.12
N ALA A 875 16.75 17.72 -33.21
CA ALA A 875 16.13 19.02 -33.45
C ALA A 875 16.79 19.74 -34.63
N ASN A 876 16.08 19.79 -35.75
CA ASN A 876 16.51 20.43 -36.98
C ASN A 876 16.29 21.96 -36.89
N GLU A 877 15.17 22.48 -37.40
CA GLU A 877 14.79 23.88 -37.18
C GLU A 877 14.08 24.09 -35.83
N GLY A 878 13.66 23.00 -35.18
CA GLY A 878 13.00 23.01 -33.88
C GLY A 878 13.91 23.28 -32.68
N ILE A 879 13.28 23.43 -31.51
CA ILE A 879 13.94 23.58 -30.21
C ILE A 879 13.63 22.34 -29.37
N ALA A 880 14.65 21.52 -29.12
CA ALA A 880 14.54 20.40 -28.19
C ALA A 880 14.60 20.83 -26.72
N SER A 881 13.78 20.21 -25.89
CA SER A 881 13.81 20.33 -24.43
C SER A 881 13.53 18.98 -23.77
N VAL A 882 14.19 18.72 -22.64
CA VAL A 882 14.04 17.49 -21.85
C VAL A 882 13.25 17.81 -20.59
N ALA A 883 12.13 17.12 -20.40
CA ALA A 883 11.29 17.24 -19.22
C ALA A 883 11.77 16.29 -18.12
N ALA A 884 12.05 15.02 -18.47
CA ALA A 884 12.45 14.01 -17.50
C ALA A 884 13.40 12.97 -18.07
N ARG A 885 14.14 12.34 -17.16
CA ARG A 885 15.10 11.28 -17.45
C ARG A 885 14.84 10.05 -16.61
N THR A 886 15.25 8.91 -17.14
CA THR A 886 15.33 7.64 -16.44
C THR A 886 16.69 7.04 -16.70
N ASN A 887 17.44 6.76 -15.63
CA ASN A 887 18.82 6.23 -15.72
C ASN A 887 19.75 7.08 -16.61
N GLY A 888 19.54 8.40 -16.61
CA GLY A 888 20.32 9.36 -17.40
C GLY A 888 19.96 9.46 -18.89
N LEU A 889 18.96 8.71 -19.37
CA LEU A 889 18.43 8.78 -20.73
C LEU A 889 17.13 9.60 -20.77
N VAL A 890 16.77 10.15 -21.93
CA VAL A 890 15.54 10.90 -22.12
C VAL A 890 14.35 9.95 -22.02
N ALA A 891 13.53 10.19 -21.00
CA ALA A 891 12.25 9.49 -20.81
C ALA A 891 11.08 10.34 -21.29
N THR A 892 11.20 11.67 -21.21
CA THR A 892 10.19 12.58 -21.74
C THR A 892 10.83 13.89 -22.22
N GLY A 893 10.45 14.33 -23.42
CA GLY A 893 10.97 15.55 -24.03
C GLY A 893 10.08 16.06 -25.17
N SER A 894 10.42 17.25 -25.66
CA SER A 894 9.70 17.89 -26.75
C SER A 894 10.68 18.45 -27.78
N VAL A 895 10.27 18.48 -29.04
CA VAL A 895 10.89 19.29 -30.11
C VAL A 895 9.79 20.14 -30.71
N THR A 896 9.91 21.47 -30.57
CA THR A 896 8.84 22.42 -30.90
C THR A 896 9.38 23.59 -31.73
N GLU A 897 8.54 24.29 -32.49
CA GLU A 897 8.95 25.47 -33.27
C GLU A 897 9.59 26.57 -32.39
N SER A 898 9.04 26.73 -31.19
CA SER A 898 9.55 27.66 -30.19
C SER A 898 9.18 27.18 -28.78
N THR A 899 9.91 27.66 -27.77
CA THR A 899 9.70 27.31 -26.36
C THR A 899 8.28 27.56 -25.86
N ASP A 900 7.51 28.41 -26.55
CA ASP A 900 6.19 28.86 -26.13
C ASP A 900 5.07 28.34 -27.05
N SER A 901 5.41 27.61 -28.13
CA SER A 901 4.43 27.15 -29.13
C SER A 901 3.52 26.04 -28.60
N GLY A 902 4.07 25.14 -27.76
CA GLY A 902 3.34 23.98 -27.24
C GLY A 902 2.91 22.97 -28.31
N ARG A 903 3.38 23.11 -29.56
CA ARG A 903 3.10 22.21 -30.68
C ARG A 903 4.40 21.73 -31.33
N GLY A 904 4.42 20.47 -31.74
CA GLY A 904 5.55 19.84 -32.42
C GLY A 904 5.55 18.35 -32.14
N ILE A 905 6.72 17.78 -31.83
CA ILE A 905 6.86 16.38 -31.45
C ILE A 905 7.09 16.28 -29.95
N HIS A 906 6.20 15.58 -29.26
CA HIS A 906 6.30 15.24 -27.85
C HIS A 906 6.57 13.76 -27.71
N TYR A 907 7.60 13.39 -26.95
CA TYR A 907 8.01 12.02 -26.75
C TYR A 907 7.88 11.65 -25.26
N ILE A 908 7.19 10.54 -24.99
CA ILE A 908 6.98 9.96 -23.65
C ILE A 908 7.31 8.46 -23.74
N SER A 909 8.44 8.02 -23.19
CA SER A 909 8.96 6.65 -23.35
C SER A 909 8.00 5.48 -23.06
N SER A 910 7.04 5.64 -22.14
CA SER A 910 6.15 4.56 -21.70
C SER A 910 4.94 5.15 -20.98
N LEU A 911 3.73 4.92 -21.49
CA LEU A 911 2.52 5.56 -20.98
C LEU A 911 1.30 4.65 -21.07
N LEU A 912 1.07 4.05 -22.23
CA LEU A 912 -0.08 3.19 -22.56
C LEU A 912 0.39 1.83 -23.11
N PRO A 913 1.27 1.10 -22.40
CA PRO A 913 1.72 -0.19 -22.89
C PRO A 913 0.54 -1.17 -22.96
N PRO A 914 0.49 -2.07 -23.96
CA PRO A 914 -0.52 -3.10 -24.00
C PRO A 914 -0.39 -4.04 -22.81
N ALA A 915 -1.50 -4.62 -22.36
CA ALA A 915 -1.47 -5.63 -21.31
C ALA A 915 -0.61 -6.85 -21.74
N THR A 916 0.11 -7.46 -20.79
CA THR A 916 0.91 -8.66 -21.03
C THR A 916 0.20 -9.91 -20.52
N GLN A 917 0.18 -10.94 -21.37
CA GLN A 917 -0.37 -12.26 -21.06
C GLN A 917 0.71 -13.25 -20.59
N ALA A 918 1.96 -12.79 -20.43
CA ALA A 918 3.11 -13.67 -20.17
C ALA A 918 3.11 -14.28 -18.76
N ASN A 919 2.44 -13.66 -17.80
CA ASN A 919 2.45 -14.05 -16.40
C ASN A 919 1.10 -14.62 -15.94
N LEU A 920 1.06 -15.19 -14.75
CA LEU A 920 -0.16 -15.74 -14.13
C LEU A 920 -1.17 -14.62 -13.80
N HIS A 921 -2.40 -14.70 -14.36
CA HIS A 921 -3.46 -13.68 -14.21
C HIS A 921 -4.89 -14.29 -14.20
N PRO A 922 -5.26 -15.09 -13.19
CA PRO A 922 -6.47 -15.93 -13.21
C PRO A 922 -7.78 -15.16 -13.41
N PHE A 923 -7.84 -13.88 -12.98
CA PHE A 923 -9.05 -13.06 -13.02
C PHE A 923 -9.04 -12.01 -14.14
N GLY A 924 -8.14 -12.12 -15.12
CA GLY A 924 -8.11 -11.26 -16.30
C GLY A 924 -7.14 -10.09 -16.18
N LEU A 925 -7.27 -9.12 -17.08
CA LEU A 925 -6.36 -7.96 -17.25
C LEU A 925 -7.19 -6.67 -17.37
N GLN A 926 -6.55 -5.52 -17.21
CA GLN A 926 -7.16 -4.20 -17.47
C GLN A 926 -6.73 -3.59 -18.80
N ASN A 927 -7.43 -2.55 -19.24
CA ASN A 927 -7.16 -1.86 -20.50
C ASN A 927 -5.93 -0.95 -20.40
N TYR A 928 -5.87 -0.15 -19.34
CA TYR A 928 -4.81 0.82 -19.08
C TYR A 928 -4.77 1.15 -17.59
N THR A 929 -3.67 1.74 -17.11
CA THR A 929 -3.50 2.03 -15.68
C THR A 929 -2.68 3.30 -15.42
N LEU A 930 -2.94 4.36 -16.19
CA LEU A 930 -2.22 5.64 -16.05
C LEU A 930 -2.31 6.17 -14.62
N THR A 931 -1.19 6.69 -14.13
CA THR A 931 -1.16 7.44 -12.88
C THR A 931 -1.62 8.89 -13.11
N PHE A 932 -1.84 9.63 -12.03
CA PHE A 932 -2.10 11.06 -12.12
C PHE A 932 -0.97 11.80 -12.86
N LEU A 933 0.30 11.43 -12.63
CA LEU A 933 1.44 11.98 -13.37
C LEU A 933 1.35 11.66 -14.86
N GLY A 934 1.12 10.39 -15.22
CA GLY A 934 0.99 9.98 -16.62
C GLY A 934 -0.09 10.77 -17.35
N ASN A 935 -1.27 10.92 -16.74
CA ASN A 935 -2.38 11.69 -17.29
C ASN A 935 -2.09 13.20 -17.41
N VAL A 936 -1.37 13.81 -16.46
CA VAL A 936 -0.94 15.22 -16.56
C VAL A 936 0.05 15.41 -17.70
N VAL A 937 1.05 14.53 -17.82
CA VAL A 937 2.06 14.60 -18.90
C VAL A 937 1.39 14.43 -20.26
N PHE A 938 0.50 13.44 -20.41
CA PHE A 938 -0.29 13.24 -21.63
C PHE A 938 -1.10 14.49 -22.00
N THR A 939 -1.88 15.02 -21.06
CA THR A 939 -2.74 16.17 -21.33
C THR A 939 -1.92 17.42 -21.66
N SER A 940 -0.78 17.61 -20.99
CA SER A 940 0.14 18.71 -21.28
C SER A 940 0.82 18.58 -22.64
N ALA A 941 1.11 17.35 -23.09
CA ALA A 941 1.67 17.08 -24.41
C ALA A 941 0.68 17.36 -25.55
N LEU A 942 -0.63 17.31 -25.28
CA LEU A 942 -1.67 17.79 -26.19
C LEU A 942 -1.86 19.32 -26.12
N GLY A 943 -1.20 20.02 -25.19
CA GLY A 943 -1.44 21.45 -24.95
C GLY A 943 -2.80 21.74 -24.30
N PHE A 944 -3.49 20.71 -23.82
CA PHE A 944 -4.81 20.79 -23.19
C PHE A 944 -4.68 21.12 -21.69
N LYS A 945 -5.82 21.42 -21.06
CA LYS A 945 -5.86 21.76 -19.64
C LYS A 945 -6.96 21.04 -18.89
N GLN A 946 -6.60 20.34 -17.82
CA GLN A 946 -7.59 19.73 -16.92
C GLN A 946 -8.02 20.71 -15.85
N ILE A 947 -9.33 20.86 -15.71
CA ILE A 947 -9.99 21.69 -14.71
C ILE A 947 -10.73 20.80 -13.74
N ARG A 948 -10.49 21.04 -12.46
CA ARG A 948 -11.29 20.52 -11.35
C ARG A 948 -12.06 21.66 -10.68
N ARG A 949 -13.37 21.49 -10.46
CA ARG A 949 -14.21 22.52 -9.80
C ARG A 949 -14.87 21.97 -8.54
N LEU A 950 -14.90 22.82 -7.50
CA LEU A 950 -15.46 22.52 -6.18
C LEU A 950 -16.51 23.57 -5.79
N ALA A 951 -17.70 23.16 -5.38
CA ALA A 951 -18.79 24.11 -5.08
C ALA A 951 -18.54 25.01 -3.84
N ARG A 952 -17.63 24.63 -2.93
CA ARG A 952 -17.36 25.38 -1.67
C ARG A 952 -16.02 26.09 -1.56
N ARG A 953 -15.14 26.04 -2.57
CA ARG A 953 -14.02 26.98 -2.68
C ARG A 953 -14.33 27.97 -3.81
N ASN A 954 -14.70 29.20 -3.46
CA ASN A 954 -14.47 30.38 -4.32
C ASN A 954 -12.96 30.70 -4.39
N ALA A 955 -12.17 29.68 -4.74
CA ALA A 955 -10.82 29.75 -5.20
C ALA A 955 -10.78 28.73 -6.34
N SER A 956 -10.86 29.24 -7.56
CA SER A 956 -10.42 28.50 -8.73
C SER A 956 -8.96 28.11 -8.47
N THR A 957 -8.72 26.89 -8.02
CA THR A 957 -7.41 26.26 -8.21
C THR A 957 -7.37 25.93 -9.69
N VAL A 958 -7.03 26.94 -10.49
CA VAL A 958 -6.67 26.73 -11.88
C VAL A 958 -5.29 26.11 -11.79
N ALA A 959 -5.14 24.83 -12.11
CA ALA A 959 -3.88 24.38 -12.69
C ALA A 959 -3.75 25.17 -14.00
N SER A 960 -3.02 26.29 -13.98
CA SER A 960 -2.97 27.22 -15.10
C SER A 960 -1.78 26.92 -15.97
N THR A 961 -2.01 26.32 -17.14
CA THR A 961 -1.04 26.25 -18.23
C THR A 961 -1.09 27.56 -19.02
N THR A 962 -0.13 28.46 -18.81
CA THR A 962 0.39 29.35 -19.88
C THR A 962 1.69 29.99 -19.43
N GLY A 963 2.76 29.73 -20.18
CA GLY A 963 3.89 30.64 -20.29
C GLY A 963 3.47 31.87 -21.08
N ALA A 964 3.24 33.00 -20.39
CA ALA A 964 3.45 34.34 -20.94
C ALA A 964 3.49 35.36 -19.80
N SER A 965 4.66 35.98 -19.61
CA SER A 965 4.92 36.95 -18.56
C SER A 965 3.95 38.15 -18.56
N THR A 966 3.41 38.52 -17.40
CA THR A 966 3.32 39.94 -16.98
C THR A 966 3.17 40.07 -15.46
N LEU A 967 4.11 40.81 -14.86
CA LEU A 967 4.15 41.18 -13.44
C LEU A 967 2.86 41.86 -12.95
N ALA A 968 2.34 41.41 -11.80
CA ALA A 968 1.79 42.28 -10.75
C ALA A 968 1.64 41.53 -9.41
N ALA A 969 2.73 41.41 -8.65
CA ALA A 969 2.67 40.97 -7.26
C ALA A 969 1.91 42.01 -6.41
N SER A 970 0.73 41.66 -5.90
CA SER A 970 0.07 42.40 -4.81
C SER A 970 0.27 41.65 -3.50
N VAL A 971 1.41 41.89 -2.87
CA VAL A 971 1.71 41.46 -1.51
C VAL A 971 0.89 42.32 -0.54
N ARG A 972 -0.09 41.73 0.16
CA ARG A 972 -0.66 42.32 1.38
C ARG A 972 0.14 41.85 2.59
N LEU A 973 1.26 42.53 2.85
CA LEU A 973 1.93 42.53 4.14
C LEU A 973 1.10 43.38 5.12
N SER A 974 0.64 42.78 6.21
CA SER A 974 0.26 43.51 7.41
C SER A 974 1.43 43.51 8.41
N PRO A 975 1.75 44.64 9.06
CA PRO A 975 3.07 44.88 9.62
C PRO A 975 3.22 44.38 11.07
N ARG A 976 4.30 43.64 11.35
CA ARG A 976 4.91 43.60 12.69
C ARG A 976 6.13 44.54 12.70
N PRO A 977 6.19 45.56 13.58
CA PRO A 977 7.38 46.39 13.71
C PRO A 977 8.35 45.81 14.75
N GLY A 978 9.64 45.73 14.40
CA GLY A 978 10.71 45.57 15.40
C GLY A 978 12.02 44.94 14.93
N ALA A 979 12.70 45.51 13.94
CA ALA A 979 14.15 45.35 13.77
C ALA A 979 14.89 45.94 15.01
N VAL A 980 16.06 45.47 15.45
CA VAL A 980 17.38 45.82 14.87
C VAL A 980 18.48 44.89 15.44
N THR A 981 19.06 44.08 14.55
CA THR A 981 20.49 44.00 14.14
C THR A 981 21.63 43.63 15.12
N TRP A 982 22.13 42.41 14.94
CA TRP A 982 23.53 41.89 14.84
C TRP A 982 24.72 42.58 15.56
N MET A 983 25.50 41.78 16.33
CA MET A 983 26.93 41.49 16.02
C MET A 983 27.60 40.43 16.94
N ARG A 984 28.22 39.45 16.27
CA ARG A 984 29.40 38.61 16.57
C ARG A 984 30.12 38.65 17.94
N ARG A 985 30.44 37.41 18.37
CA ARG A 985 31.71 36.84 18.93
C ARG A 985 31.94 36.80 20.46
N ARG A 986 32.32 35.58 20.88
CA ARG A 986 33.15 35.10 22.02
C ARG A 986 32.44 34.55 23.27
N ARG A 987 32.58 33.22 23.46
CA ARG A 987 32.80 32.57 24.78
C ARG A 987 34.10 33.13 25.43
N PRO A 988 34.41 32.95 26.74
CA PRO A 988 33.77 32.07 27.73
C PRO A 988 33.54 32.69 29.14
N ALA A 989 32.98 31.85 30.02
CA ALA A 989 33.31 31.70 31.44
C ALA A 989 32.30 32.24 32.49
N ASP A 990 32.04 31.31 33.41
CA ASP A 990 31.69 31.44 34.82
C ASP A 990 30.23 31.73 35.21
N ALA A 991 29.67 30.69 35.86
CA ALA A 991 28.53 30.69 36.77
C ALA A 991 28.79 31.57 38.02
N PRO A 992 27.94 31.62 39.08
CA PRO A 992 26.63 30.98 39.29
C PRO A 992 25.61 31.90 40.04
N ILE A 993 24.47 31.31 40.46
CA ILE A 993 23.67 31.58 41.69
C ILE A 993 22.44 32.54 41.60
N ALA A 994 21.28 31.86 41.64
CA ALA A 994 20.10 32.02 42.53
C ALA A 994 18.94 32.99 42.27
N SER A 995 17.77 32.37 42.47
CA SER A 995 16.47 32.87 42.95
C SER A 995 15.65 33.68 41.93
N ARG A 996 14.40 33.35 41.62
CA ARG A 996 13.37 32.55 42.28
C ARG A 996 12.58 31.74 41.27
#